data_AF-A0AAE3WGH8-F1
#
_entry.id   AF-A0AAE3WGH8-F1
#
_cell.length_a   1.000
_cell.length_b   1.000
_cell.length_c   1.000
_cell.angle_alpha   90.00
_cell.angle_beta   90.00
_cell.angle_gamma   90.00
#
_symmetry.space_group_name_H-M   'P 1'
#
loop_
_entity.id
_entity.type
_entity.pdbx_description
1 polymer ?
#
loop_
_entity_poly.entity_id
_entity_poly.type
_entity_poly.pdbx_seq_one_letter_code
_entity_poly.pdbx_strand_id
1 'polypeptide(L)'
;MAEIFILSPEDELLAVLSSDGQDSCNFWDAKYKEELNLGSSFSFIADASHPDAKYLFEENQVVFRDKDGELRAFVIKELDDTDDGAELNTLVTCEAAMMELAETIIKERRPKDRTAQEVLDQVFERTRWTVEVTVELGLNSTSFYKMNVLECLSDVLNKWGGEFKDVVEFDGNTITKRMIKVLSRRGKDSGKRFEIDKDTESIRRTVISYPKTALYGYGASLQTTDEDGEETGGYSRFIDFADVEWKKSNGDPVDKPKGQEWVGDPALLQKYGRTKNGALIHREDIFTDENIEDPEELLKATYNHLMTVASKTEINYELSVKLLEGMEGYEHEQVELGDRTVAIDRNFANPVEITQRVISMEYDITDPINTCVVELGQFLSVYDDDINRKIKDLEESISKPRPTKPIDNNSYPDIKPGTPKNVEANGSFKTIQIFWEYDSNIYINHYEVYGSQIKEFVPSNEHLLWRGKTSAFVHEVETDEVWYYRVRAVNTRNTPGDFSLQVSASTVRVISDDILFGSVIANHLADNLDLAEKLSQNTVKKINEVPMKEIQQAQSAIDVLSEQINLKVSKDGLISEINLSPEGILISGDRIHISGQTLIDDAVIGVAAIANATITSAKIANLAVGNSQIQDLAVTNAKIANLAVDDAKIADLSVNKLKAGTIDTSTIKIRGGSAIDYTLIDGSYLESRGRFTRTWQNKTETHDVTMRFQNGYFRASNLNADRNLYYSDFGISTYASGNQDESSGTVEFFSYDYHPVRKGITISSVGGVVALRSSLEKVILDAYDHAYIKSNQQQVRIQPRNHVTGNNTFAFHVVDNNDASLQDGVLFFGSENNSKWSSGLRFSKTLNSNTLYVTDGDGVRGAGNLEVFNLRVNNRMIGGIEATNDNAFAYVNNAFKIMNKDGSALRDLETRNAIMNDVIFGSLRTADTETNTYIGVGSHELRITNNQFFNSGNTVYRAIRAAAFNQGSSRQYKTNIIPLTDVGLEVIRELRIVEYDLKDDIERNIFDNTQVGLIAEDSPKVSTSDNLAINMYKLSSYNTKAIQELDKKMTNAAEEIEWIKIENQYLRQKIKQLEDKTA
;
A
#
# COMPACT_ATOMS: atom_id res chain seq x y z
N MET A 1 2.10 28.00 9.34
CA MET A 1 3.07 27.98 10.45
C MET A 1 2.78 26.90 11.45
N ALA A 2 3.29 25.71 11.14
CA ALA A 2 3.58 24.66 12.10
C ALA A 2 5.07 24.76 12.50
N GLU A 3 5.39 24.30 13.70
CA GLU A 3 6.75 24.31 14.26
C GLU A 3 7.11 22.90 14.73
N ILE A 4 8.36 22.49 14.46
CA ILE A 4 8.96 21.25 14.96
C ILE A 4 10.18 21.63 15.81
N PHE A 5 10.22 21.14 17.03
CA PHE A 5 11.36 21.28 17.94
C PHE A 5 12.26 20.04 17.81
N ILE A 6 13.54 20.23 17.51
CA ILE A 6 14.55 19.17 17.48
C ILE A 6 15.34 19.22 18.78
N LEU A 7 15.41 18.10 19.50
CA LEU A 7 16.11 17.97 20.78
C LEU A 7 17.17 16.86 20.72
N SER A 8 18.14 16.88 21.63
CA SER A 8 19.07 15.76 21.84
C SER A 8 18.36 14.56 22.50
N PRO A 9 19.01 13.38 22.60
CA PRO A 9 18.51 12.24 23.38
C PRO A 9 18.25 12.58 24.87
N GLU A 10 18.98 13.58 25.40
CA GLU A 10 18.90 14.10 26.77
C GLU A 10 17.87 15.24 26.96
N ASP A 11 17.00 15.47 25.97
CA ASP A 11 15.93 16.48 26.00
C ASP A 11 16.42 17.95 25.98
N GLU A 12 17.63 18.23 25.47
CA GLU A 12 18.13 19.59 25.24
C GLU A 12 17.69 20.10 23.86
N LEU A 13 17.02 21.26 23.76
CA LEU A 13 16.66 21.87 22.47
C LEU A 13 17.89 22.21 21.61
N LEU A 14 17.93 21.67 20.39
CA LEU A 14 18.99 21.86 19.41
C LEU A 14 18.60 22.82 18.27
N ALA A 15 17.36 22.71 17.77
CA ALA A 15 16.85 23.53 16.66
C ALA A 15 15.33 23.70 16.69
N VAL A 16 14.82 24.68 15.96
CA VAL A 16 13.39 24.84 15.66
C VAL A 16 13.22 24.97 14.15
N LEU A 17 12.44 24.06 13.57
CA LEU A 17 12.08 24.00 12.16
C LEU A 17 10.68 24.61 11.97
N SER A 18 10.44 25.26 10.84
CA SER A 18 9.17 25.94 10.53
C SER A 18 8.63 25.55 9.15
N SER A 19 7.31 25.58 8.95
CA SER A 19 6.72 25.31 7.63
C SER A 19 6.87 26.45 6.62
N ASP A 20 7.11 27.68 7.09
CA ASP A 20 7.00 28.92 6.30
C ASP A 20 7.89 30.06 6.85
N GLY A 21 8.93 29.72 7.62
CA GLY A 21 9.87 30.70 8.17
C GLY A 21 10.91 31.14 7.13
N GLN A 22 11.26 32.43 7.15
CA GLN A 22 12.14 33.02 6.13
C GLN A 22 13.65 32.84 6.42
N ASP A 23 14.00 32.59 7.69
CA ASP A 23 15.37 32.41 8.19
C ASP A 23 15.50 31.11 9.03
N SER A 24 14.68 30.09 8.75
CA SER A 24 14.64 28.79 9.43
C SER A 24 14.90 27.63 8.48
N CYS A 25 15.32 26.47 9.02
CA CYS A 25 15.23 25.22 8.27
C CYS A 25 13.75 24.92 8.02
N ASN A 26 13.37 24.89 6.75
CA ASN A 26 11.99 24.71 6.34
C ASN A 26 11.66 23.24 6.14
N PHE A 27 10.42 22.86 6.49
CA PHE A 27 9.94 21.49 6.36
C PHE A 27 8.57 21.42 5.68
N TRP A 28 8.31 20.29 5.02
CA TRP A 28 7.06 19.98 4.33
C TRP A 28 6.81 18.45 4.29
N ASP A 29 5.67 18.05 3.75
CA ASP A 29 5.23 16.64 3.68
C ASP A 29 5.27 15.92 5.05
N ALA A 30 4.87 16.65 6.10
CA ALA A 30 5.06 16.28 7.50
C ALA A 30 3.93 15.38 8.01
N LYS A 31 3.89 14.16 7.49
CA LYS A 31 2.88 13.14 7.76
C LYS A 31 2.97 12.64 9.19
N TYR A 32 1.87 12.82 9.92
CA TYR A 32 1.62 12.21 11.21
C TYR A 32 0.46 11.22 11.09
N LYS A 33 0.67 9.98 11.52
CA LYS A 33 -0.37 8.93 11.59
C LYS A 33 -0.52 8.44 13.02
N GLU A 34 -1.76 8.34 13.50
CA GLU A 34 -2.10 7.71 14.78
C GLU A 34 -3.06 6.53 14.55
N GLU A 35 -2.86 5.44 15.30
CA GLU A 35 -3.63 4.21 15.22
C GLU A 35 -4.10 3.76 16.61
N LEU A 36 -5.38 3.44 16.71
CA LEU A 36 -6.05 3.23 17.99
C LEU A 36 -5.49 1.97 18.70
N ASN A 37 -4.81 2.20 19.82
CA ASN A 37 -4.06 1.21 20.61
C ASN A 37 -2.87 0.53 19.90
N LEU A 38 -2.45 0.99 18.71
CA LEU A 38 -1.27 0.47 18.00
C LEU A 38 -0.07 1.43 18.05
N GLY A 39 -0.32 2.74 18.21
CA GLY A 39 0.73 3.76 18.36
C GLY A 39 0.63 4.85 17.30
N SER A 40 1.78 5.44 16.93
CA SER A 40 1.85 6.49 15.92
C SER A 40 3.20 6.54 15.20
N SER A 41 3.20 7.04 13.97
CA SER A 41 4.40 7.29 13.16
C SER A 41 4.44 8.75 12.71
N PHE A 42 5.66 9.26 12.47
CA PHE A 42 5.85 10.61 11.94
C PHE A 42 7.00 10.63 10.93
N SER A 43 6.82 11.34 9.82
CA SER A 43 7.89 11.60 8.86
C SER A 43 7.72 12.98 8.22
N PHE A 44 8.81 13.62 7.84
CA PHE A 44 8.80 14.92 7.16
C PHE A 44 10.01 15.08 6.24
N ILE A 45 9.90 15.97 5.25
CA ILE A 45 11.04 16.39 4.42
C ILE A 45 11.51 17.76 4.93
N ALA A 46 12.81 17.96 5.01
CA ALA A 46 13.42 19.24 5.39
C ALA A 46 14.50 19.70 4.39
N ASP A 47 14.68 21.03 4.31
CA ASP A 47 15.75 21.67 3.54
C ASP A 47 17.13 21.34 4.15
N ALA A 48 17.84 20.41 3.50
CA ALA A 48 19.15 19.93 3.90
C ALA A 48 20.27 20.95 3.65
N SER A 49 20.00 22.04 2.93
CA SER A 49 20.95 23.14 2.72
C SER A 49 21.03 24.10 3.92
N HIS A 50 20.03 24.09 4.80
CA HIS A 50 20.00 24.98 5.96
C HIS A 50 21.00 24.53 7.06
N PRO A 51 21.74 25.45 7.72
CA PRO A 51 22.72 25.10 8.75
C PRO A 51 22.18 24.30 9.95
N ASP A 52 20.87 24.29 10.17
CA ASP A 52 20.22 23.53 11.26
C ASP A 52 19.80 22.12 10.85
N ALA A 53 19.82 21.77 9.56
CA ALA A 53 19.62 20.40 9.10
C ALA A 53 20.67 19.43 9.69
N LYS A 54 21.84 19.93 10.11
CA LYS A 54 22.86 19.17 10.86
C LYS A 54 22.36 18.56 12.19
N TYR A 55 21.22 19.02 12.70
CA TYR A 55 20.59 18.50 13.91
C TYR A 55 19.53 17.41 13.61
N LEU A 56 19.19 17.20 12.33
CA LEU A 56 18.50 16.01 11.87
C LEU A 56 19.52 14.88 11.87
N PHE A 57 19.54 14.13 12.97
CA PHE A 57 20.57 13.16 13.31
C PHE A 57 19.92 11.98 14.02
N GLU A 58 20.43 10.77 13.85
CA GLU A 58 19.86 9.58 14.46
C GLU A 58 19.78 9.70 16.00
N GLU A 59 18.69 9.17 16.59
CA GLU A 59 18.34 9.26 18.02
C GLU A 59 18.06 10.67 18.57
N ASN A 60 18.23 11.76 17.80
CA ASN A 60 17.67 13.06 18.19
C ASN A 60 16.13 12.99 18.20
N GLN A 61 15.51 13.79 19.05
CA GLN A 61 14.07 13.81 19.26
C GLN A 61 13.39 14.93 18.50
N VAL A 62 12.14 14.69 18.12
CA VAL A 62 11.25 15.58 17.39
C VAL A 62 10.02 15.80 18.28
N VAL A 63 9.72 17.05 18.61
CA VAL A 63 8.48 17.43 19.30
C VAL A 63 7.67 18.39 18.44
N PHE A 64 6.38 18.11 18.29
CA PHE A 64 5.42 19.00 17.61
C PHE A 64 4.06 18.94 18.31
N ARG A 65 3.16 19.84 17.92
CA ARG A 65 1.79 19.90 18.44
C ARG A 65 0.82 19.21 17.49
N ASP A 66 0.07 18.22 17.98
CA ASP A 66 -0.99 17.58 17.20
C ASP A 66 -2.19 18.52 16.98
N LYS A 67 -3.13 18.11 16.11
CA LYS A 67 -4.26 18.97 15.72
C LYS A 67 -5.18 19.32 16.90
N ASP A 68 -5.20 18.49 17.94
CA ASP A 68 -6.01 18.69 19.15
C ASP A 68 -5.27 19.56 20.19
N GLY A 69 -4.03 19.96 19.91
CA GLY A 69 -3.23 20.86 20.73
C GLY A 69 -2.29 20.17 21.72
N GLU A 70 -2.26 18.83 21.78
CA GLU A 70 -1.35 18.08 22.65
C GLU A 70 0.05 17.99 22.02
N LEU A 71 1.10 17.94 22.84
CA LEU A 71 2.47 17.82 22.36
C LEU A 71 2.86 16.33 22.27
N ARG A 72 3.40 15.95 21.12
CA ARG A 72 3.82 14.58 20.79
C ARG A 72 5.34 14.54 20.62
N ALA A 73 5.95 13.44 21.02
CA ALA A 73 7.40 13.24 20.97
C ALA A 73 7.75 12.00 20.15
N PHE A 74 8.74 12.17 19.29
CA PHE A 74 9.24 11.19 18.34
C PHE A 74 10.77 11.14 18.42
N VAL A 75 11.37 10.06 17.91
CA VAL A 75 12.82 9.84 17.82
C VAL A 75 13.16 9.63 16.34
N ILE A 76 14.15 10.34 15.82
CA ILE A 76 14.65 10.16 14.45
C ILE A 76 15.34 8.78 14.37
N LYS A 77 14.89 7.94 13.44
CA LYS A 77 15.44 6.59 13.23
C LYS A 77 16.07 6.41 11.85
N GLU A 78 15.55 7.07 10.82
CA GLU A 78 16.10 7.00 9.46
C GLU A 78 16.17 8.40 8.83
N LEU A 79 17.19 8.61 7.99
CA LEU A 79 17.47 9.83 7.24
C LEU A 79 17.84 9.44 5.81
N ASP A 80 17.18 10.01 4.80
CA ASP A 80 17.49 9.79 3.38
C ASP A 80 17.74 11.13 2.69
N ASP A 81 19.01 11.39 2.36
CA ASP A 81 19.50 12.64 1.76
C ASP A 81 19.47 12.57 0.22
N THR A 82 18.66 13.41 -0.40
CA THR A 82 18.48 13.49 -1.86
C THR A 82 18.99 14.82 -2.41
N ASP A 83 19.83 14.73 -3.46
CA ASP A 83 20.18 15.84 -4.37
C ASP A 83 19.58 15.53 -5.74
N ASP A 84 18.51 16.25 -6.12
CA ASP A 84 17.85 16.11 -7.42
C ASP A 84 18.39 17.09 -8.49
N GLY A 85 19.39 17.89 -8.13
CA GLY A 85 19.97 18.95 -8.95
C GLY A 85 19.19 20.26 -8.96
N ALA A 86 18.09 20.37 -8.23
CA ALA A 86 17.34 21.61 -7.98
C ALA A 86 17.30 21.96 -6.49
N GLU A 87 17.07 20.98 -5.61
CA GLU A 87 16.93 21.14 -4.16
C GLU A 87 17.74 20.06 -3.41
N LEU A 88 18.16 20.36 -2.18
CA LEU A 88 18.84 19.43 -1.26
C LEU A 88 17.87 19.11 -0.12
N ASN A 89 17.42 17.85 -0.06
CA ASN A 89 16.30 17.46 0.79
C ASN A 89 16.69 16.26 1.66
N THR A 90 16.36 16.31 2.95
CA THR A 90 16.46 15.16 3.86
C THR A 90 15.06 14.68 4.18
N LEU A 91 14.71 13.44 3.81
CA LEU A 91 13.54 12.76 4.35
C LEU A 91 13.89 12.19 5.73
N VAL A 92 13.14 12.59 6.74
CA VAL A 92 13.31 12.21 8.14
C VAL A 92 12.18 11.26 8.54
N THR A 93 12.51 10.02 8.89
CA THR A 93 11.56 9.03 9.41
C THR A 93 11.73 8.89 10.92
N CYS A 94 10.63 9.01 11.66
CA CYS A 94 10.64 8.98 13.12
C CYS A 94 9.71 7.92 13.71
N GLU A 95 10.16 7.34 14.82
CA GLU A 95 9.41 6.42 15.66
C GLU A 95 8.84 7.16 16.89
N ALA A 96 7.64 6.81 17.36
CA ALA A 96 7.07 7.46 18.56
C ALA A 96 7.96 7.22 19.78
N ALA A 97 8.25 8.26 20.57
CA ALA A 97 9.18 8.16 21.70
C ALA A 97 8.71 7.17 22.79
N MET A 98 7.42 6.78 22.80
CA MET A 98 6.91 5.73 23.67
C MET A 98 7.47 4.33 23.35
N MET A 99 8.07 4.11 22.18
CA MET A 99 8.63 2.80 21.81
C MET A 99 9.83 2.40 22.67
N GLU A 100 10.45 3.36 23.38
CA GLU A 100 11.38 3.13 24.50
C GLU A 100 10.83 2.15 25.55
N LEU A 101 9.50 2.06 25.73
CA LEU A 101 8.86 1.09 26.61
C LEU A 101 9.13 -0.37 26.18
N ALA A 102 9.36 -0.63 24.89
CA ALA A 102 9.73 -1.96 24.39
C ALA A 102 11.15 -2.39 24.81
N GLU A 103 12.02 -1.43 25.19
CA GLU A 103 13.40 -1.71 25.61
C GLU A 103 13.51 -2.12 27.09
N THR A 104 12.47 -1.86 27.90
CA THR A 104 12.47 -2.15 29.34
C THR A 104 11.84 -3.51 29.65
N ILE A 105 12.66 -4.51 29.99
CA ILE A 105 12.19 -5.88 30.31
C ILE A 105 11.74 -6.04 31.78
N ILE A 106 10.52 -6.54 31.97
CA ILE A 106 9.95 -7.07 33.21
C ILE A 106 10.24 -8.59 33.29
N LYS A 107 11.10 -8.98 34.24
CA LYS A 107 11.48 -10.40 34.42
C LYS A 107 10.31 -11.26 34.89
N GLU A 108 9.67 -10.85 35.98
CA GLU A 108 8.50 -11.50 36.56
C GLU A 108 7.76 -10.51 37.47
N ARG A 109 6.45 -10.36 37.29
CA ARG A 109 5.52 -9.81 38.30
C ARG A 109 4.16 -10.51 38.16
N ARG A 110 3.49 -10.78 39.28
CA ARG A 110 2.18 -11.47 39.33
C ARG A 110 1.15 -10.70 40.18
N PRO A 111 0.72 -9.50 39.77
CA PRO A 111 -0.30 -8.74 40.49
C PRO A 111 -1.63 -9.52 40.55
N LYS A 112 -2.19 -9.66 41.75
CA LYS A 112 -3.49 -10.28 42.00
C LYS A 112 -4.42 -9.28 42.65
N ASP A 113 -5.64 -9.18 42.12
CA ASP A 113 -6.73 -8.35 42.64
C ASP A 113 -6.28 -6.88 42.82
N ARG A 114 -5.93 -6.23 41.70
CA ARG A 114 -5.40 -4.86 41.64
C ARG A 114 -6.06 -4.03 40.55
N THR A 115 -6.05 -2.72 40.73
CA THR A 115 -6.46 -1.74 39.71
C THR A 115 -5.41 -1.63 38.61
N ALA A 116 -5.81 -1.17 37.42
CA ALA A 116 -4.88 -0.94 36.31
C ALA A 116 -3.75 0.04 36.68
N GLN A 117 -4.05 1.11 37.45
CA GLN A 117 -3.05 2.09 37.91
C GLN A 117 -1.97 1.42 38.77
N GLU A 118 -2.36 0.69 39.82
CA GLU A 118 -1.41 0.02 40.73
C GLU A 118 -0.52 -1.00 40.01
N VAL A 119 -1.00 -1.59 38.91
CA VAL A 119 -0.23 -2.51 38.07
C VAL A 119 0.72 -1.74 37.15
N LEU A 120 0.23 -0.71 36.47
CA LEU A 120 1.04 0.05 35.51
C LEU A 120 2.12 0.88 36.22
N ASP A 121 1.87 1.45 37.40
CA ASP A 121 2.89 2.12 38.22
C ASP A 121 4.10 1.22 38.50
N GLN A 122 3.84 -0.07 38.78
CA GLN A 122 4.89 -1.07 39.02
C GLN A 122 5.62 -1.54 37.77
N VAL A 123 4.96 -1.48 36.61
CA VAL A 123 5.54 -1.83 35.32
C VAL A 123 6.43 -0.67 34.83
N PHE A 124 5.97 0.57 34.97
CA PHE A 124 6.65 1.79 34.50
C PHE A 124 7.79 2.26 35.44
N GLU A 125 7.92 1.70 36.65
CA GLU A 125 8.91 2.05 37.69
C GLU A 125 10.38 2.20 37.20
N ARG A 126 10.75 1.53 36.11
CA ARG A 126 12.11 1.55 35.53
C ARG A 126 12.26 2.39 34.26
N THR A 127 11.23 3.12 33.86
CA THR A 127 11.18 3.95 32.66
C THR A 127 11.18 5.44 33.04
N ARG A 128 11.49 6.35 32.09
CA ARG A 128 11.25 7.80 32.27
C ARG A 128 9.81 8.22 31.91
N TRP A 129 8.93 7.27 31.64
CA TRP A 129 7.53 7.47 31.34
C TRP A 129 6.68 7.31 32.61
N THR A 130 5.59 8.08 32.68
CA THR A 130 4.57 7.95 33.71
C THR A 130 3.24 7.52 33.09
N VAL A 131 2.32 7.01 33.90
CA VAL A 131 1.04 6.46 33.44
C VAL A 131 -0.09 7.04 34.27
N GLU A 132 -1.16 7.48 33.61
CA GLU A 132 -2.32 8.07 34.26
C GLU A 132 -3.59 7.35 33.78
N VAL A 133 -4.14 6.49 34.64
CA VAL A 133 -5.40 5.80 34.42
C VAL A 133 -6.54 6.70 34.91
N THR A 134 -7.13 7.42 33.97
CA THR A 134 -8.15 8.46 34.23
C THR A 134 -9.53 7.91 34.61
N VAL A 135 -9.68 6.58 34.72
CA VAL A 135 -10.95 5.86 34.80
C VAL A 135 -10.88 4.64 35.72
N GLU A 136 -11.98 4.31 36.39
CA GLU A 136 -12.07 3.12 37.24
C GLU A 136 -12.39 1.87 36.39
N LEU A 137 -11.37 1.06 36.12
CA LEU A 137 -11.46 -0.17 35.31
C LEU A 137 -11.68 -1.46 36.14
N GLY A 138 -11.99 -1.30 37.43
CA GLY A 138 -12.16 -2.41 38.37
C GLY A 138 -10.86 -3.12 38.76
N LEU A 139 -11.01 -4.30 39.39
CA LEU A 139 -9.92 -5.15 39.84
C LEU A 139 -9.77 -6.36 38.92
N ASN A 140 -8.52 -6.68 38.56
CA ASN A 140 -8.20 -7.91 37.82
C ASN A 140 -6.86 -8.48 38.31
N SER A 141 -6.44 -9.62 37.75
CA SER A 141 -5.18 -10.29 38.06
C SER A 141 -4.43 -10.66 36.78
N THR A 142 -3.12 -10.45 36.72
CA THR A 142 -2.30 -10.86 35.58
C THR A 142 -0.90 -11.33 36.01
N SER A 143 -0.12 -11.83 35.06
CA SER A 143 1.25 -12.27 35.27
C SER A 143 2.13 -11.93 34.08
N PHE A 144 3.09 -11.03 34.28
CA PHE A 144 4.11 -10.71 33.29
C PHE A 144 5.34 -11.58 33.52
N TYR A 145 5.84 -12.24 32.48
CA TYR A 145 7.03 -13.09 32.55
C TYR A 145 7.92 -12.90 31.33
N LYS A 146 9.10 -12.30 31.52
CA LYS A 146 10.08 -11.95 30.47
C LYS A 146 9.52 -11.05 29.35
N MET A 147 8.51 -10.24 29.67
CA MET A 147 7.86 -9.31 28.75
C MET A 147 8.50 -7.92 28.83
N ASN A 148 8.41 -7.12 27.78
CA ASN A 148 8.76 -5.69 27.83
C ASN A 148 7.61 -4.83 28.38
N VAL A 149 7.86 -3.55 28.70
CA VAL A 149 6.84 -2.68 29.31
C VAL A 149 5.69 -2.36 28.33
N LEU A 150 5.94 -2.28 27.03
CA LEU A 150 4.91 -2.06 26.01
C LEU A 150 3.96 -3.27 25.89
N GLU A 151 4.50 -4.49 25.91
CA GLU A 151 3.73 -5.74 26.00
C GLU A 151 2.91 -5.79 27.31
N CYS A 152 3.51 -5.42 28.45
CA CYS A 152 2.82 -5.36 29.74
C CYS A 152 1.68 -4.32 29.75
N LEU A 153 1.86 -3.16 29.12
CA LEU A 153 0.81 -2.15 28.93
C LEU A 153 -0.36 -2.74 28.13
N SER A 154 -0.05 -3.38 27.00
CA SER A 154 -1.04 -4.02 26.12
C SER A 154 -1.83 -5.12 26.83
N ASP A 155 -1.16 -5.96 27.62
CA ASP A 155 -1.80 -6.98 28.45
C ASP A 155 -2.76 -6.38 29.49
N VAL A 156 -2.39 -5.26 30.12
CA VAL A 156 -3.28 -4.56 31.05
C VAL A 156 -4.49 -4.00 30.31
N LEU A 157 -4.30 -3.34 29.16
CA LEU A 157 -5.40 -2.79 28.37
C LEU A 157 -6.34 -3.89 27.84
N ASN A 158 -5.80 -5.03 27.41
CA ASN A 158 -6.60 -6.19 26.99
C ASN A 158 -7.43 -6.79 28.14
N LYS A 159 -6.93 -6.75 29.37
CA LYS A 159 -7.52 -7.46 30.52
C LYS A 159 -8.37 -6.61 31.46
N TRP A 160 -8.04 -5.34 31.65
CA TRP A 160 -8.86 -4.35 32.36
C TRP A 160 -9.79 -3.58 31.40
N GLY A 161 -9.52 -3.62 30.10
CA GLY A 161 -10.15 -2.74 29.11
C GLY A 161 -9.51 -1.36 29.10
N GLY A 162 -9.66 -0.64 27.99
CA GLY A 162 -9.22 0.75 27.86
C GLY A 162 -8.44 1.03 26.57
N GLU A 163 -8.16 2.31 26.37
CA GLU A 163 -7.45 2.84 25.20
C GLU A 163 -6.44 3.90 25.64
N PHE A 164 -5.32 4.06 24.92
CA PHE A 164 -4.23 4.94 25.34
C PHE A 164 -3.90 6.07 24.36
N LYS A 165 -3.31 7.15 24.88
CA LYS A 165 -2.64 8.21 24.12
C LYS A 165 -1.31 8.56 24.81
N ASP A 166 -0.21 8.55 24.07
CA ASP A 166 1.06 9.13 24.52
C ASP A 166 1.01 10.66 24.38
N VAL A 167 1.56 11.38 25.36
CA VAL A 167 1.72 12.84 25.32
C VAL A 167 2.97 13.27 26.11
N VAL A 168 3.49 14.46 25.82
CA VAL A 168 4.56 15.09 26.59
C VAL A 168 4.21 16.48 27.08
N GLU A 169 4.78 16.88 28.23
CA GLU A 169 4.83 18.28 28.68
C GLU A 169 6.21 18.85 28.32
N PHE A 170 6.25 19.92 27.53
CA PHE A 170 7.47 20.58 27.06
C PHE A 170 7.36 22.09 27.32
N ASP A 171 8.39 22.68 27.93
CA ASP A 171 8.38 24.07 28.42
C ASP A 171 8.89 25.10 27.40
N GLY A 172 9.25 24.65 26.19
CA GLY A 172 9.92 25.44 25.16
C GLY A 172 11.42 25.20 25.07
N ASN A 173 12.03 24.47 26.02
CA ASN A 173 13.46 24.14 26.02
C ASN A 173 13.76 22.67 26.34
N THR A 174 12.94 22.01 27.18
CA THR A 174 13.13 20.59 27.55
C THR A 174 11.81 19.87 27.83
N ILE A 175 11.81 18.53 27.70
CA ILE A 175 10.65 17.69 28.00
C ILE A 175 10.59 17.46 29.51
N THR A 176 9.63 18.10 30.16
CA THR A 176 9.45 18.06 31.62
C THR A 176 8.70 16.82 32.12
N LYS A 177 7.88 16.19 31.27
CA LYS A 177 7.09 15.00 31.62
C LYS A 177 6.74 14.18 30.38
N ARG A 178 6.75 12.86 30.52
CA ARG A 178 6.27 11.87 29.52
C ARG A 178 5.13 11.06 30.13
N MET A 179 4.01 10.96 29.42
CA MET A 179 2.80 10.33 29.95
C MET A 179 2.14 9.40 28.94
N ILE A 180 1.71 8.23 29.43
CA ILE A 180 0.68 7.41 28.80
C ILE A 180 -0.64 7.68 29.53
N LYS A 181 -1.56 8.40 28.86
CA LYS A 181 -2.93 8.62 29.34
C LYS A 181 -3.75 7.38 28.99
N VAL A 182 -4.24 6.63 29.99
CA VAL A 182 -5.18 5.52 29.81
C VAL A 182 -6.59 6.00 30.07
N LEU A 183 -7.46 5.76 29.08
CA LEU A 183 -8.85 6.19 28.98
C LEU A 183 -9.74 4.94 28.91
N SER A 184 -11.00 5.05 29.31
CA SER A 184 -11.97 3.95 29.13
C SER A 184 -12.30 3.73 27.64
N ARG A 185 -12.27 4.81 26.87
CA ARG A 185 -12.43 4.86 25.42
C ARG A 185 -11.97 6.25 24.90
N ARG A 186 -11.24 6.28 23.79
CA ARG A 186 -10.94 7.48 23.00
C ARG A 186 -12.08 7.82 22.05
N GLY A 187 -12.30 9.12 21.85
CA GLY A 187 -13.36 9.65 21.03
C GLY A 187 -14.77 9.48 21.59
N LYS A 188 -15.70 10.22 21.01
CA LYS A 188 -17.11 10.36 21.38
C LYS A 188 -18.03 9.85 20.28
N ASP A 189 -19.33 9.94 20.50
CA ASP A 189 -20.33 9.86 19.43
C ASP A 189 -20.94 11.25 19.27
N SER A 190 -20.36 12.03 18.36
CA SER A 190 -20.81 13.38 18.00
C SER A 190 -21.95 13.37 16.97
N GLY A 191 -22.30 12.20 16.42
CA GLY A 191 -23.17 12.10 15.24
C GLY A 191 -22.51 12.55 13.93
N LYS A 192 -21.18 12.79 13.94
CA LYS A 192 -20.37 13.17 12.77
C LYS A 192 -20.64 12.25 11.59
N ARG A 193 -20.79 12.85 10.41
CA ARG A 193 -20.92 12.14 9.14
C ARG A 193 -19.85 12.59 8.16
N PHE A 194 -19.24 11.61 7.53
CA PHE A 194 -18.43 11.72 6.33
C PHE A 194 -19.31 11.36 5.15
N GLU A 195 -19.57 12.34 4.28
CA GLU A 195 -20.43 12.15 3.12
C GLU A 195 -19.66 12.53 1.86
N ILE A 196 -19.66 11.63 0.87
CA ILE A 196 -19.22 11.98 -0.49
C ILE A 196 -20.05 13.19 -0.97
N ASP A 197 -19.41 14.16 -1.62
CA ASP A 197 -19.96 15.49 -1.97
C ASP A 197 -20.14 16.52 -0.82
N LYS A 198 -19.77 16.20 0.43
CA LYS A 198 -19.72 17.18 1.55
C LYS A 198 -18.29 17.51 1.97
N ASP A 199 -17.66 16.55 2.63
CA ASP A 199 -16.38 16.68 3.34
C ASP A 199 -15.42 15.55 3.01
N THR A 200 -15.84 14.61 2.17
CA THR A 200 -15.06 13.44 1.78
C THR A 200 -14.74 13.51 0.29
N GLU A 201 -13.46 13.45 -0.07
CA GLU A 201 -13.01 13.48 -1.46
C GLU A 201 -13.01 12.08 -2.10
N SER A 202 -12.72 11.04 -1.31
CA SER A 202 -12.77 9.66 -1.77
C SER A 202 -13.04 8.68 -0.63
N ILE A 203 -13.70 7.56 -0.94
CA ILE A 203 -14.00 6.46 -0.02
C ILE A 203 -13.51 5.15 -0.65
N ARG A 204 -12.57 4.47 0.02
CA ARG A 204 -12.03 3.17 -0.37
C ARG A 204 -12.48 2.10 0.62
N ARG A 205 -13.40 1.24 0.21
CA ARG A 205 -13.83 0.06 0.99
C ARG A 205 -12.95 -1.15 0.65
N THR A 206 -12.18 -1.62 1.63
CA THR A 206 -11.43 -2.89 1.58
C THR A 206 -12.24 -3.97 2.30
N VAL A 207 -12.45 -5.14 1.67
CA VAL A 207 -13.17 -6.29 2.25
C VAL A 207 -12.25 -7.50 2.27
N ILE A 208 -11.87 -7.94 3.47
CA ILE A 208 -11.03 -9.13 3.69
C ILE A 208 -11.95 -10.26 4.16
N SER A 209 -12.06 -11.32 3.34
CA SER A 209 -13.13 -12.33 3.48
C SER A 209 -12.60 -13.75 3.62
N TYR A 210 -12.07 -14.07 4.81
CA TYR A 210 -11.60 -15.41 5.17
C TYR A 210 -12.46 -16.17 6.20
N PRO A 211 -13.81 -16.00 6.27
CA PRO A 211 -14.60 -16.46 7.40
C PRO A 211 -14.50 -17.98 7.61
N LYS A 212 -14.27 -18.34 8.87
CA LYS A 212 -14.26 -19.70 9.38
C LYS A 212 -15.65 -20.09 9.87
N THR A 213 -15.90 -21.39 9.90
CA THR A 213 -17.22 -21.98 10.21
C THR A 213 -17.11 -23.09 11.27
N ALA A 214 -15.88 -23.52 11.56
CA ALA A 214 -15.52 -24.44 12.62
C ALA A 214 -14.10 -24.13 13.09
N LEU A 215 -13.81 -24.39 14.37
CA LEU A 215 -12.48 -24.29 14.97
C LEU A 215 -12.16 -25.55 15.77
N TYR A 216 -10.90 -25.98 15.68
CA TYR A 216 -10.25 -26.86 16.64
C TYR A 216 -9.72 -26.00 17.79
N GLY A 217 -9.82 -26.46 19.04
CA GLY A 217 -9.32 -25.72 20.20
C GLY A 217 -8.29 -26.53 20.97
N TYR A 218 -7.15 -25.89 21.30
CA TYR A 218 -6.10 -26.47 22.14
C TYR A 218 -5.81 -25.56 23.35
N GLY A 219 -5.84 -26.14 24.55
CA GLY A 219 -5.62 -25.44 25.81
C GLY A 219 -4.21 -25.63 26.37
N ALA A 220 -4.07 -25.54 27.69
CA ALA A 220 -2.82 -25.74 28.41
C ALA A 220 -2.18 -27.13 28.18
N SER A 221 -0.86 -27.20 28.35
CA SER A 221 -0.11 -28.46 28.45
C SER A 221 0.03 -28.84 29.92
N LEU A 222 -0.81 -29.76 30.40
CA LEU A 222 -0.88 -30.13 31.83
C LEU A 222 0.28 -31.05 32.23
N GLN A 223 0.79 -30.90 33.45
CA GLN A 223 1.86 -31.74 33.98
C GLN A 223 1.37 -33.19 34.21
N THR A 224 2.19 -34.19 33.85
CA THR A 224 1.79 -35.61 33.91
C THR A 224 1.99 -36.18 35.31
N THR A 225 0.91 -36.58 35.97
CA THR A 225 0.92 -37.31 37.24
C THR A 225 0.72 -38.81 37.03
N ASP A 226 1.10 -39.62 38.02
CA ASP A 226 0.76 -41.05 38.06
C ASP A 226 -0.64 -41.33 38.64
N GLU A 227 -1.00 -42.62 38.81
CA GLU A 227 -2.30 -43.04 39.35
C GLU A 227 -2.50 -42.66 40.83
N ASP A 228 -1.44 -42.31 41.56
CA ASP A 228 -1.47 -41.86 42.95
C ASP A 228 -1.42 -40.31 43.07
N GLY A 229 -1.21 -39.59 41.97
CA GLY A 229 -1.24 -38.12 41.88
C GLY A 229 0.12 -37.43 41.99
N GLU A 230 1.22 -38.18 41.95
CA GLU A 230 2.58 -37.64 42.10
C GLU A 230 3.21 -37.25 40.74
N GLU A 231 4.10 -36.24 40.74
CA GLU A 231 4.67 -35.67 39.52
C GLU A 231 5.67 -36.61 38.82
N THR A 232 5.39 -37.02 37.59
CA THR A 232 6.27 -37.94 36.81
C THR A 232 7.36 -37.24 36.00
N GLY A 233 7.44 -35.91 36.06
CA GLY A 233 8.40 -35.08 35.32
C GLY A 233 8.12 -34.91 33.82
N GLY A 234 7.00 -35.45 33.32
CA GLY A 234 6.51 -35.23 31.96
C GLY A 234 5.43 -34.13 31.88
N TYR A 235 5.18 -33.64 30.68
CA TYR A 235 3.99 -32.86 30.34
C TYR A 235 3.13 -33.64 29.35
N SER A 236 1.82 -33.49 29.46
CA SER A 236 0.84 -34.01 28.52
C SER A 236 0.91 -33.26 27.18
N ARG A 237 0.15 -33.70 26.18
CA ARG A 237 -0.11 -32.85 25.00
C ARG A 237 -1.08 -31.75 25.42
N PHE A 238 -1.11 -30.64 24.67
CA PHE A 238 -2.16 -29.62 24.84
C PHE A 238 -3.52 -30.29 24.96
N ILE A 239 -4.31 -29.89 25.97
CA ILE A 239 -5.66 -30.42 26.13
C ILE A 239 -6.53 -30.03 24.94
N ASP A 240 -7.46 -30.89 24.59
CA ASP A 240 -8.54 -30.60 23.65
C ASP A 240 -9.89 -30.86 24.34
N PHE A 241 -10.99 -30.62 23.62
CA PHE A 241 -12.35 -30.83 24.12
C PHE A 241 -13.08 -32.01 23.46
N ALA A 242 -12.38 -32.98 22.88
CA ALA A 242 -12.98 -34.09 22.13
C ALA A 242 -14.04 -34.84 22.95
N ASP A 243 -13.77 -35.09 24.23
CA ASP A 243 -14.66 -35.82 25.14
C ASP A 243 -15.78 -34.97 25.78
N VAL A 244 -15.79 -33.65 25.58
CA VAL A 244 -16.88 -32.76 26.00
C VAL A 244 -18.05 -32.87 25.02
N GLU A 245 -19.28 -32.96 25.52
CA GLU A 245 -20.48 -33.01 24.68
C GLU A 245 -21.31 -31.74 24.87
N TRP A 246 -21.67 -31.08 23.76
CA TRP A 246 -22.70 -30.03 23.76
C TRP A 246 -23.95 -30.52 23.03
N LYS A 247 -25.12 -30.16 23.56
CA LYS A 247 -26.43 -30.44 22.96
C LYS A 247 -27.33 -29.22 23.11
N LYS A 248 -27.94 -28.78 22.00
CA LYS A 248 -28.98 -27.73 22.03
C LYS A 248 -30.15 -28.06 22.95
N SER A 249 -30.46 -29.35 23.16
CA SER A 249 -31.47 -29.79 24.12
C SER A 249 -31.14 -29.44 25.58
N ASN A 250 -29.87 -29.22 25.89
CA ASN A 250 -29.35 -28.93 27.22
C ASN A 250 -29.13 -27.43 27.45
N GLY A 251 -29.36 -26.59 26.43
CA GLY A 251 -29.11 -25.14 26.46
C GLY A 251 -27.81 -24.70 25.80
N ASP A 252 -27.00 -25.63 25.27
CA ASP A 252 -25.74 -25.30 24.61
C ASP A 252 -25.94 -24.60 23.24
N PRO A 253 -24.98 -23.79 22.75
CA PRO A 253 -25.15 -23.01 21.53
C PRO A 253 -25.29 -23.86 20.25
N VAL A 254 -24.59 -24.98 20.18
CA VAL A 254 -24.51 -25.90 19.03
C VAL A 254 -24.41 -27.35 19.50
N ASP A 255 -24.78 -28.30 18.64
CA ASP A 255 -24.61 -29.72 18.92
C ASP A 255 -23.18 -30.17 18.56
N LYS A 256 -22.44 -30.72 19.53
CA LYS A 256 -21.10 -31.28 19.38
C LYS A 256 -21.04 -32.64 20.08
N PRO A 257 -20.91 -33.76 19.34
CA PRO A 257 -20.81 -35.10 19.93
C PRO A 257 -19.43 -35.35 20.58
N LYS A 258 -19.36 -36.35 21.47
CA LYS A 258 -18.09 -36.86 21.99
C LYS A 258 -17.24 -37.51 20.88
N GLY A 259 -15.93 -37.38 20.99
CA GLY A 259 -14.95 -37.79 19.97
C GLY A 259 -14.78 -36.79 18.83
N GLN A 260 -15.29 -35.56 18.96
CA GLN A 260 -15.13 -34.50 17.96
C GLN A 260 -14.25 -33.37 18.50
N GLU A 261 -13.04 -33.24 17.95
CA GLU A 261 -12.00 -32.27 18.34
C GLU A 261 -12.26 -30.82 17.88
N TRP A 262 -13.36 -30.56 17.18
CA TRP A 262 -13.72 -29.22 16.67
C TRP A 262 -15.16 -28.85 17.02
N VAL A 263 -15.44 -27.54 17.07
CA VAL A 263 -16.79 -26.98 17.21
C VAL A 263 -17.10 -26.08 16.02
N GLY A 264 -18.30 -26.19 15.47
CA GLY A 264 -18.70 -25.44 14.27
C GLY A 264 -20.17 -25.07 14.28
N ASP A 265 -20.50 -23.96 13.63
CA ASP A 265 -21.86 -23.43 13.61
C ASP A 265 -22.60 -23.82 12.32
N PRO A 266 -23.80 -24.45 12.41
CA PRO A 266 -24.56 -24.87 11.23
C PRO A 266 -25.04 -23.72 10.34
N ALA A 267 -25.31 -22.52 10.88
CA ALA A 267 -25.72 -21.37 10.10
C ALA A 267 -24.51 -20.77 9.35
N LEU A 268 -23.32 -20.75 9.99
CA LEU A 268 -22.07 -20.39 9.31
C LEU A 268 -21.71 -21.40 8.21
N LEU A 269 -21.89 -22.71 8.44
CA LEU A 269 -21.72 -23.74 7.42
C LEU A 269 -22.65 -23.51 6.22
N GLN A 270 -23.92 -23.20 6.49
CA GLN A 270 -24.92 -22.94 5.44
C GLN A 270 -24.63 -21.65 4.65
N LYS A 271 -23.99 -20.64 5.28
CA LYS A 271 -23.67 -19.34 4.68
C LYS A 271 -22.33 -19.29 3.94
N TYR A 272 -21.30 -19.96 4.47
CA TYR A 272 -19.90 -19.84 4.01
C TYR A 272 -19.22 -21.19 3.71
N GLY A 273 -19.88 -22.32 3.95
CA GLY A 273 -19.36 -23.66 3.68
C GLY A 273 -19.08 -23.92 2.21
N ARG A 274 -18.16 -24.85 1.92
CA ARG A 274 -17.80 -25.24 0.55
C ARG A 274 -18.54 -26.52 0.17
N THR A 275 -18.87 -26.71 -1.12
CA THR A 275 -19.51 -27.94 -1.59
C THR A 275 -18.47 -28.98 -2.00
N LYS A 276 -18.60 -30.21 -1.51
CA LYS A 276 -17.82 -31.39 -1.93
C LYS A 276 -18.79 -32.55 -2.17
N ASN A 277 -18.88 -33.03 -3.42
CA ASN A 277 -19.77 -34.12 -3.84
C ASN A 277 -21.26 -33.91 -3.45
N GLY A 278 -21.74 -32.67 -3.45
CA GLY A 278 -23.12 -32.32 -3.08
C GLY A 278 -23.38 -32.13 -1.59
N ALA A 279 -22.40 -32.41 -0.71
CA ALA A 279 -22.46 -32.07 0.71
C ALA A 279 -21.72 -30.76 1.00
N LEU A 280 -22.17 -30.00 2.00
CA LEU A 280 -21.42 -28.88 2.54
C LEU A 280 -20.31 -29.38 3.48
N ILE A 281 -19.14 -28.76 3.42
CA ILE A 281 -18.00 -28.97 4.31
C ILE A 281 -17.59 -27.64 4.96
N HIS A 282 -17.11 -27.72 6.20
CA HIS A 282 -16.66 -26.55 6.95
C HIS A 282 -15.42 -25.90 6.32
N ARG A 283 -15.25 -24.62 6.60
CA ARG A 283 -13.99 -23.89 6.56
C ARG A 283 -13.44 -23.88 7.98
N GLU A 284 -12.32 -24.55 8.19
CA GLU A 284 -11.74 -24.84 9.50
C GLU A 284 -10.55 -23.91 9.81
N ASP A 285 -10.23 -23.78 11.10
CA ASP A 285 -9.00 -23.20 11.63
C ASP A 285 -8.71 -23.73 13.05
N ILE A 286 -7.66 -23.22 13.69
CA ILE A 286 -7.26 -23.55 15.06
C ILE A 286 -7.38 -22.31 15.96
N PHE A 287 -7.82 -22.51 17.21
CA PHE A 287 -7.73 -21.58 18.33
C PHE A 287 -6.85 -22.19 19.42
N THR A 288 -6.02 -21.37 20.06
CA THR A 288 -5.10 -21.79 21.13
C THR A 288 -5.16 -20.82 22.30
N ASP A 289 -5.34 -21.34 23.52
CA ASP A 289 -5.17 -20.56 24.75
C ASP A 289 -4.52 -21.43 25.82
N GLU A 290 -3.19 -21.31 25.96
CA GLU A 290 -2.39 -22.11 26.89
C GLU A 290 -2.68 -21.80 28.37
N ASN A 291 -3.51 -20.81 28.68
CA ASN A 291 -3.95 -20.49 30.04
C ASN A 291 -5.18 -21.29 30.48
N ILE A 292 -5.90 -21.92 29.54
CA ILE A 292 -7.11 -22.68 29.85
C ILE A 292 -6.73 -24.14 30.14
N GLU A 293 -6.87 -24.53 31.41
CA GLU A 293 -6.61 -25.89 31.90
C GLU A 293 -7.85 -26.81 31.88
N ASP A 294 -9.04 -26.26 31.63
CA ASP A 294 -10.31 -26.99 31.60
C ASP A 294 -10.91 -27.16 30.17
N PRO A 295 -11.23 -28.40 29.74
CA PRO A 295 -11.84 -28.63 28.43
C PRO A 295 -13.22 -28.00 28.17
N GLU A 296 -14.07 -27.78 29.19
CA GLU A 296 -15.38 -27.14 28.99
C GLU A 296 -15.22 -25.62 28.78
N GLU A 297 -14.35 -24.99 29.56
CA GLU A 297 -13.94 -23.59 29.36
C GLU A 297 -13.28 -23.39 28.00
N LEU A 298 -12.40 -24.30 27.58
CA LEU A 298 -11.74 -24.25 26.26
C LEU A 298 -12.74 -24.33 25.11
N LEU A 299 -13.72 -25.23 25.19
CA LEU A 299 -14.78 -25.35 24.19
C LEU A 299 -15.61 -24.07 24.09
N LYS A 300 -15.93 -23.46 25.24
CA LYS A 300 -16.66 -22.21 25.32
C LYS A 300 -15.87 -21.03 24.75
N ALA A 301 -14.59 -20.91 25.10
CA ALA A 301 -13.68 -19.89 24.54
C ALA A 301 -13.54 -20.04 23.02
N THR A 302 -13.33 -21.26 22.54
CA THR A 302 -13.19 -21.58 21.11
C THR A 302 -14.45 -21.24 20.32
N TYR A 303 -15.64 -21.60 20.82
CA TYR A 303 -16.90 -21.23 20.15
C TYR A 303 -17.16 -19.73 20.19
N ASN A 304 -16.86 -19.05 21.31
CA ASN A 304 -16.96 -17.60 21.39
C ASN A 304 -16.06 -16.94 20.33
N HIS A 305 -14.78 -17.33 20.24
CA HIS A 305 -13.83 -16.82 19.25
C HIS A 305 -14.29 -17.09 17.81
N LEU A 306 -14.87 -18.26 17.51
CA LEU A 306 -15.51 -18.54 16.22
C LEU A 306 -16.61 -17.50 15.92
N MET A 307 -17.49 -17.23 16.87
CA MET A 307 -18.66 -16.36 16.66
C MET A 307 -18.35 -14.86 16.69
N THR A 308 -17.31 -14.43 17.40
CA THR A 308 -16.93 -13.00 17.53
C THR A 308 -15.84 -12.57 16.56
N VAL A 309 -14.84 -13.42 16.28
CA VAL A 309 -13.66 -13.10 15.46
C VAL A 309 -13.65 -13.93 14.17
N ALA A 310 -13.35 -15.22 14.24
CA ALA A 310 -12.95 -16.00 13.07
C ALA A 310 -14.04 -16.16 11.99
N SER A 311 -15.33 -15.99 12.33
CA SER A 311 -16.44 -16.01 11.36
C SER A 311 -16.75 -14.68 10.68
N LYS A 312 -16.10 -13.58 11.10
CA LYS A 312 -16.33 -12.25 10.52
C LYS A 312 -15.62 -12.12 9.17
N THR A 313 -16.08 -11.12 8.41
CA THR A 313 -15.35 -10.54 7.29
C THR A 313 -14.93 -9.16 7.74
N GLU A 314 -13.63 -8.90 7.79
CA GLU A 314 -13.10 -7.57 8.06
C GLU A 314 -13.48 -6.64 6.90
N ILE A 315 -13.96 -5.45 7.25
CA ILE A 315 -14.29 -4.41 6.28
C ILE A 315 -13.80 -3.09 6.85
N ASN A 316 -12.81 -2.52 6.18
CA ASN A 316 -12.26 -1.23 6.51
C ASN A 316 -12.61 -0.23 5.40
N TYR A 317 -12.74 1.02 5.80
CA TYR A 317 -13.10 2.15 4.96
C TYR A 317 -12.04 3.21 5.18
N GLU A 318 -11.20 3.45 4.18
CA GLU A 318 -10.25 4.55 4.13
C GLU A 318 -10.94 5.73 3.44
N LEU A 319 -10.95 6.90 4.07
CA LEU A 319 -11.60 8.11 3.54
C LEU A 319 -10.59 9.25 3.54
N SER A 320 -10.38 9.88 2.38
CA SER A 320 -9.71 11.18 2.32
C SER A 320 -10.75 12.27 2.62
N VAL A 321 -10.55 13.03 3.69
CA VAL A 321 -11.53 13.92 4.30
C VAL A 321 -10.96 15.30 4.59
N LYS A 322 -11.85 16.30 4.59
CA LYS A 322 -11.56 17.67 5.00
C LYS A 322 -12.13 17.91 6.39
N LEU A 323 -11.26 18.30 7.33
CA LEU A 323 -11.66 18.55 8.71
C LEU A 323 -12.37 19.90 8.80
N LEU A 324 -13.70 19.88 8.66
CA LEU A 324 -14.55 21.07 8.74
C LEU A 324 -14.45 21.80 10.10
N GLU A 325 -13.92 21.15 11.13
CA GLU A 325 -13.69 21.73 12.47
C GLU A 325 -12.82 22.99 12.47
N GLY A 326 -11.99 23.18 11.44
CA GLY A 326 -11.20 24.41 11.22
C GLY A 326 -11.99 25.59 10.63
N MET A 327 -13.29 25.45 10.36
CA MET A 327 -14.15 26.50 9.80
C MET A 327 -15.07 27.11 10.87
N GLU A 328 -15.17 28.43 10.91
CA GLU A 328 -16.04 29.17 11.85
C GLU A 328 -17.51 28.71 11.72
N GLY A 329 -18.12 28.26 12.82
CA GLY A 329 -19.49 27.73 12.87
C GLY A 329 -19.62 26.22 12.62
N TYR A 330 -18.53 25.50 12.37
CA TYR A 330 -18.48 24.05 12.16
C TYR A 330 -17.80 23.28 13.31
N GLU A 331 -17.76 23.86 14.51
CA GLU A 331 -17.15 23.25 15.70
C GLU A 331 -17.84 21.93 16.12
N HIS A 332 -19.06 21.70 15.63
CA HIS A 332 -19.83 20.47 15.82
C HIS A 332 -19.44 19.33 14.85
N GLU A 333 -18.65 19.62 13.82
CA GLU A 333 -18.08 18.64 12.89
C GLU A 333 -16.70 18.12 13.34
N GLN A 334 -16.33 18.33 14.61
CA GLN A 334 -15.07 17.88 15.18
C GLN A 334 -14.89 16.36 15.04
N VAL A 335 -13.67 15.92 14.72
CA VAL A 335 -13.29 14.50 14.59
C VAL A 335 -12.04 14.21 15.41
N GLU A 336 -12.12 13.23 16.30
CA GLU A 336 -10.98 12.70 17.06
C GLU A 336 -10.76 11.20 16.74
N LEU A 337 -9.54 10.69 16.93
CA LEU A 337 -9.28 9.25 16.87
C LEU A 337 -10.14 8.49 17.90
N GLY A 338 -10.83 7.44 17.46
CA GLY A 338 -11.78 6.68 18.27
C GLY A 338 -13.24 7.17 18.21
N ASP A 339 -13.51 8.32 17.57
CA ASP A 339 -14.88 8.82 17.38
C ASP A 339 -15.74 7.82 16.61
N ARG A 340 -17.01 7.70 17.00
CA ARG A 340 -18.00 6.95 16.22
C ARG A 340 -18.61 7.88 15.17
N THR A 341 -18.36 7.57 13.91
CA THR A 341 -18.77 8.38 12.75
C THR A 341 -19.62 7.54 11.79
N VAL A 342 -20.33 8.22 10.90
CA VAL A 342 -21.08 7.59 9.80
C VAL A 342 -20.38 7.89 8.49
N ALA A 343 -20.05 6.87 7.69
CA ALA A 343 -19.62 7.06 6.30
C ALA A 343 -20.76 6.76 5.33
N ILE A 344 -21.00 7.68 4.42
CA ILE A 344 -22.06 7.61 3.41
C ILE A 344 -21.46 7.81 2.01
N ASP A 345 -21.46 6.73 1.22
CA ASP A 345 -21.26 6.76 -0.23
C ASP A 345 -22.34 5.93 -0.94
N ARG A 346 -23.27 6.62 -1.59
CA ARG A 346 -24.38 6.02 -2.33
C ARG A 346 -24.04 5.71 -3.80
N ASN A 347 -22.84 6.04 -4.26
CA ASN A 347 -22.38 5.79 -5.64
C ASN A 347 -21.94 4.33 -5.87
N PHE A 348 -21.63 3.59 -4.80
CA PHE A 348 -21.38 2.15 -4.90
C PHE A 348 -22.68 1.37 -5.17
N ALA A 349 -22.62 0.38 -6.06
CA ALA A 349 -23.74 -0.54 -6.34
C ALA A 349 -24.24 -1.31 -5.09
N ASN A 350 -23.35 -1.53 -4.12
CA ASN A 350 -23.69 -1.82 -2.73
C ASN A 350 -23.27 -0.58 -1.91
N PRO A 351 -24.20 0.36 -1.61
CA PRO A 351 -23.89 1.60 -0.92
C PRO A 351 -23.07 1.40 0.35
N VAL A 352 -22.19 2.34 0.62
CA VAL A 352 -21.56 2.49 1.93
C VAL A 352 -22.50 3.33 2.77
N GLU A 353 -23.22 2.71 3.69
CA GLU A 353 -23.94 3.40 4.77
C GLU A 353 -23.58 2.66 6.06
N ILE A 354 -22.47 3.07 6.68
CA ILE A 354 -21.90 2.38 7.84
C ILE A 354 -21.68 3.35 8.98
N THR A 355 -21.86 2.85 10.21
CA THR A 355 -21.47 3.54 11.44
C THR A 355 -20.36 2.72 12.08
N GLN A 356 -19.15 3.28 12.13
CA GLN A 356 -17.96 2.63 12.69
C GLN A 356 -17.13 3.65 13.47
N ARG A 357 -16.03 3.22 14.08
CA ARG A 357 -15.09 4.11 14.76
C ARG A 357 -13.94 4.49 13.85
N VAL A 358 -13.41 5.70 14.02
CA VAL A 358 -12.11 6.10 13.47
C VAL A 358 -11.04 5.27 14.19
N ILE A 359 -10.42 4.31 13.49
CA ILE A 359 -9.37 3.42 14.01
C ILE A 359 -7.96 3.88 13.62
N SER A 360 -7.84 4.64 12.53
CA SER A 360 -6.63 5.37 12.18
C SER A 360 -6.97 6.79 11.70
N MET A 361 -6.06 7.73 11.95
CA MET A 361 -6.10 9.09 11.43
C MET A 361 -4.69 9.50 11.02
N GLU A 362 -4.53 9.87 9.75
CA GLU A 362 -3.31 10.43 9.17
C GLU A 362 -3.58 11.86 8.68
N TYR A 363 -2.60 12.75 8.80
CA TYR A 363 -2.64 14.07 8.18
C TYR A 363 -1.23 14.69 8.12
N ASP A 364 -1.06 15.70 7.27
CA ASP A 364 0.11 16.57 7.29
C ASP A 364 -0.04 17.64 8.38
N ILE A 365 0.93 17.76 9.29
CA ILE A 365 0.84 18.74 10.39
C ILE A 365 0.90 20.21 9.89
N THR A 366 1.33 20.44 8.64
CA THR A 366 1.33 21.78 8.02
C THR A 366 -0.04 22.18 7.46
N ASP A 367 -0.89 21.21 7.09
CA ASP A 367 -2.26 21.41 6.62
C ASP A 367 -3.19 20.25 7.06
N PRO A 368 -3.49 20.12 8.36
CA PRO A 368 -4.32 19.03 8.87
C PRO A 368 -5.77 19.10 8.35
N ILE A 369 -6.21 20.27 7.90
CA ILE A 369 -7.58 20.51 7.45
C ILE A 369 -7.84 19.86 6.09
N ASN A 370 -6.90 19.95 5.14
CA ASN A 370 -7.11 19.47 3.77
C ASN A 370 -6.46 18.13 3.44
N THR A 371 -5.57 17.62 4.30
CA THR A 371 -4.76 16.42 4.02
C THR A 371 -5.16 15.18 4.83
N CYS A 372 -6.23 15.26 5.62
CA CYS A 372 -6.59 14.18 6.53
C CYS A 372 -7.12 12.94 5.81
N VAL A 373 -6.61 11.77 6.20
CA VAL A 373 -7.13 10.46 5.84
C VAL A 373 -7.57 9.77 7.13
N VAL A 374 -8.79 9.25 7.15
CA VAL A 374 -9.33 8.48 8.28
C VAL A 374 -9.66 7.06 7.86
N GLU A 375 -9.33 6.09 8.69
CA GLU A 375 -9.77 4.71 8.52
C GLU A 375 -10.89 4.39 9.51
N LEU A 376 -12.02 3.88 9.01
CA LEU A 376 -13.13 3.38 9.80
C LEU A 376 -13.22 1.86 9.64
N GLY A 377 -13.24 1.12 10.75
CA GLY A 377 -13.23 -0.34 10.69
C GLY A 377 -13.69 -1.01 11.98
N GLN A 378 -13.52 -2.34 12.01
CA GLN A 378 -13.66 -3.10 13.26
C GLN A 378 -12.35 -3.02 14.05
N PHE A 379 -12.46 -2.86 15.37
CA PHE A 379 -11.31 -2.76 16.25
C PHE A 379 -10.53 -4.08 16.28
N LEU A 380 -9.25 -4.02 15.93
CA LEU A 380 -8.32 -5.15 15.95
C LEU A 380 -7.57 -5.18 17.30
N SER A 381 -7.31 -6.39 17.80
CA SER A 381 -6.48 -6.58 18.99
C SER A 381 -5.01 -6.29 18.66
N VAL A 382 -4.29 -5.75 19.65
CA VAL A 382 -2.92 -5.20 19.50
C VAL A 382 -1.88 -6.23 19.00
N TYR A 383 -2.20 -7.53 19.06
CA TYR A 383 -1.30 -8.62 18.64
C TYR A 383 -1.95 -9.70 17.75
N ASP A 384 -2.89 -9.34 16.87
CA ASP A 384 -3.37 -10.28 15.83
C ASP A 384 -2.38 -10.37 14.64
N ASP A 385 -1.25 -11.03 14.93
CA ASP A 385 -0.04 -11.17 14.11
C ASP A 385 -0.29 -11.71 12.68
N ASP A 386 -1.40 -12.42 12.50
CA ASP A 386 -1.79 -13.06 11.26
C ASP A 386 -2.73 -12.17 10.41
N ILE A 387 -3.26 -11.06 10.95
CA ILE A 387 -4.05 -10.08 10.21
C ILE A 387 -3.18 -8.91 9.76
N ASN A 388 -2.36 -8.33 10.65
CA ASN A 388 -1.44 -7.23 10.30
C ASN A 388 -0.48 -7.63 9.17
N ARG A 389 -0.02 -8.89 9.14
CA ARG A 389 0.78 -9.43 8.03
C ARG A 389 0.01 -9.50 6.72
N LYS A 390 -1.26 -9.94 6.74
CA LYS A 390 -2.12 -10.03 5.55
C LYS A 390 -2.58 -8.67 5.03
N ILE A 391 -2.76 -7.68 5.91
CA ILE A 391 -3.05 -6.29 5.55
C ILE A 391 -1.80 -5.67 4.92
N LYS A 392 -0.63 -5.78 5.55
CA LYS A 392 0.65 -5.32 4.99
C LYS A 392 0.99 -5.95 3.64
N ASP A 393 0.81 -7.28 3.49
CA ASP A 393 0.95 -7.98 2.21
C ASP A 393 -0.02 -7.44 1.13
N LEU A 394 -1.23 -7.00 1.52
CA LEU A 394 -2.20 -6.37 0.62
C LEU A 394 -1.79 -4.93 0.27
N GLU A 395 -1.32 -4.15 1.23
CA GLU A 395 -0.88 -2.76 1.06
C GLU A 395 0.36 -2.69 0.18
N GLU A 396 1.36 -3.55 0.40
CA GLU A 396 2.52 -3.71 -0.49
C GLU A 396 2.12 -4.22 -1.89
N SER A 397 0.96 -4.88 -2.04
CA SER A 397 0.40 -5.24 -3.35
C SER A 397 -0.27 -4.05 -4.06
N ILE A 398 -0.75 -3.06 -3.31
CA ILE A 398 -1.54 -1.91 -3.78
C ILE A 398 -0.67 -0.64 -3.96
N SER A 399 0.38 -0.46 -3.17
CA SER A 399 1.31 0.70 -3.20
C SER A 399 2.21 0.77 -4.44
N LYS A 400 2.13 -0.20 -5.35
CA LYS A 400 2.88 -0.16 -6.61
C LYS A 400 2.30 0.91 -7.54
N PRO A 401 3.08 1.94 -7.95
CA PRO A 401 2.55 3.05 -8.73
C PRO A 401 2.02 2.56 -10.09
N ARG A 402 0.71 2.71 -10.31
CA ARG A 402 0.09 2.49 -11.63
C ARG A 402 0.24 3.76 -12.47
N PRO A 403 0.67 3.67 -13.74
CA PRO A 403 0.82 4.86 -14.59
C PRO A 403 -0.53 5.51 -14.87
N THR A 404 -0.63 6.80 -14.58
CA THR A 404 -1.87 7.59 -14.66
C THR A 404 -2.24 7.97 -16.09
N LYS A 405 -3.43 7.54 -16.51
CA LYS A 405 -4.22 8.23 -17.56
C LYS A 405 -5.67 8.32 -17.10
N PRO A 406 -6.33 9.49 -17.17
CA PRO A 406 -7.75 9.61 -16.86
C PRO A 406 -8.60 8.81 -17.86
N ILE A 407 -9.67 8.19 -17.37
CA ILE A 407 -10.71 7.56 -18.19
C ILE A 407 -11.78 8.62 -18.48
N ASP A 408 -12.18 8.77 -19.74
CA ASP A 408 -13.17 9.75 -20.19
C ASP A 408 -14.37 9.09 -20.94
N ASN A 409 -15.39 9.88 -21.30
CA ASN A 409 -16.56 9.34 -22.03
C ASN A 409 -16.22 8.77 -23.42
N ASN A 410 -15.06 9.09 -23.99
CA ASN A 410 -14.57 8.54 -25.26
C ASN A 410 -13.87 7.18 -25.09
N SER A 411 -13.58 6.78 -23.85
CA SER A 411 -12.92 5.52 -23.50
C SER A 411 -13.87 4.29 -23.55
N TYR A 412 -15.16 4.51 -23.85
CA TYR A 412 -16.19 3.46 -23.95
C TYR A 412 -16.76 3.34 -25.39
N PRO A 413 -17.14 2.13 -25.84
CA PRO A 413 -17.58 1.89 -27.22
C PRO A 413 -18.99 2.45 -27.50
N ASP A 414 -19.18 3.02 -28.71
CA ASP A 414 -20.45 3.60 -29.16
C ASP A 414 -21.46 2.53 -29.61
N ILE A 415 -22.08 1.87 -28.64
CA ILE A 415 -23.07 0.80 -28.85
C ILE A 415 -24.46 1.33 -28.53
N LYS A 416 -25.44 1.13 -29.42
CA LYS A 416 -26.85 1.50 -29.18
C LYS A 416 -27.39 0.67 -28.00
N PRO A 417 -27.91 1.29 -26.93
CA PRO A 417 -28.49 0.55 -25.80
C PRO A 417 -29.71 -0.29 -26.19
N GLY A 418 -29.89 -1.41 -25.49
CA GLY A 418 -31.11 -2.23 -25.60
C GLY A 418 -32.34 -1.55 -24.98
N THR A 419 -33.52 -2.09 -25.28
CA THR A 419 -34.78 -1.69 -24.64
C THR A 419 -34.78 -2.11 -23.16
N PRO A 420 -35.09 -1.22 -22.20
CA PRO A 420 -35.23 -1.58 -20.80
C PRO A 420 -36.28 -2.68 -20.57
N LYS A 421 -35.93 -3.66 -19.74
CA LYS A 421 -36.75 -4.86 -19.45
C LYS A 421 -37.35 -4.79 -18.05
N ASN A 422 -38.39 -5.59 -17.83
CA ASN A 422 -39.07 -5.74 -16.54
C ASN A 422 -39.42 -4.38 -15.91
N VAL A 423 -39.92 -3.45 -16.74
CA VAL A 423 -40.43 -2.17 -16.26
C VAL A 423 -41.71 -2.43 -15.49
N GLU A 424 -41.79 -1.98 -14.24
CA GLU A 424 -42.92 -2.13 -13.33
C GLU A 424 -43.21 -0.80 -12.65
N ALA A 425 -44.45 -0.60 -12.20
CA ALA A 425 -44.88 0.60 -11.48
C ALA A 425 -45.82 0.25 -10.33
N ASN A 426 -45.52 0.70 -9.12
CA ASN A 426 -46.27 0.41 -7.89
C ASN A 426 -46.69 1.69 -7.18
N GLY A 427 -47.97 1.79 -6.77
CA GLY A 427 -48.51 2.98 -6.11
C GLY A 427 -48.67 2.80 -4.59
N SER A 428 -48.37 3.87 -3.85
CA SER A 428 -48.45 3.98 -2.37
C SER A 428 -49.41 5.11 -1.98
N PHE A 429 -49.27 5.76 -0.81
CA PHE A 429 -50.25 6.80 -0.40
C PHE A 429 -50.22 8.07 -1.27
N LYS A 430 -49.03 8.56 -1.64
CA LYS A 430 -48.82 9.76 -2.47
C LYS A 430 -47.64 9.63 -3.45
N THR A 431 -47.28 8.41 -3.79
CA THR A 431 -46.10 8.13 -4.62
C THR A 431 -46.35 6.93 -5.51
N ILE A 432 -45.81 6.99 -6.72
CA ILE A 432 -45.70 5.86 -7.64
C ILE A 432 -44.21 5.58 -7.88
N GLN A 433 -43.77 4.39 -7.54
CA GLN A 433 -42.40 3.92 -7.74
C GLN A 433 -42.33 3.14 -9.05
N ILE A 434 -41.51 3.60 -9.99
CA ILE A 434 -41.23 2.92 -11.27
C ILE A 434 -39.82 2.35 -11.22
N PHE A 435 -39.66 1.09 -11.60
CA PHE A 435 -38.35 0.43 -11.65
C PHE A 435 -38.26 -0.50 -12.86
N TRP A 436 -37.03 -0.82 -13.25
CA TRP A 436 -36.71 -1.70 -14.37
C TRP A 436 -35.41 -2.47 -14.09
N GLU A 437 -35.13 -3.47 -14.93
CA GLU A 437 -33.89 -4.25 -14.86
C GLU A 437 -32.69 -3.35 -15.16
N TYR A 438 -31.73 -3.28 -14.24
CA TYR A 438 -30.50 -2.49 -14.40
C TYR A 438 -29.55 -3.18 -15.40
N ASP A 439 -29.33 -2.55 -16.55
CA ASP A 439 -28.27 -2.97 -17.46
C ASP A 439 -26.92 -2.39 -16.97
N SER A 440 -26.02 -3.29 -16.56
CA SER A 440 -24.69 -2.97 -16.03
C SER A 440 -23.63 -2.69 -17.10
N ASN A 441 -24.03 -2.57 -18.36
CA ASN A 441 -23.12 -2.20 -19.44
C ASN A 441 -22.52 -0.80 -19.24
N ILE A 442 -21.21 -0.74 -19.05
CA ILE A 442 -20.43 0.49 -18.77
C ILE A 442 -20.55 1.61 -19.84
N TYR A 443 -21.10 1.31 -21.02
CA TYR A 443 -21.36 2.30 -22.07
C TYR A 443 -22.74 2.99 -21.92
N ILE A 444 -23.60 2.59 -20.97
CA ILE A 444 -24.86 3.28 -20.68
C ILE A 444 -24.60 4.50 -19.80
N ASN A 445 -25.07 5.66 -20.26
CA ASN A 445 -24.82 6.95 -19.60
C ASN A 445 -26.01 7.40 -18.74
N HIS A 446 -27.24 7.16 -19.19
CA HIS A 446 -28.45 7.40 -18.39
C HIS A 446 -29.66 6.69 -19.02
N TYR A 447 -30.70 6.52 -18.21
CA TYR A 447 -32.05 6.22 -18.64
C TYR A 447 -32.87 7.52 -18.68
N GLU A 448 -33.98 7.47 -19.43
CA GLU A 448 -35.00 8.52 -19.48
C GLU A 448 -36.36 7.90 -19.16
N VAL A 449 -37.08 8.48 -18.19
CA VAL A 449 -38.44 8.05 -17.80
C VAL A 449 -39.45 9.10 -18.24
N TYR A 450 -40.48 8.65 -18.95
CA TYR A 450 -41.58 9.47 -19.42
C TYR A 450 -42.89 8.99 -18.79
N GLY A 451 -43.81 9.91 -18.50
CA GLY A 451 -45.11 9.54 -17.95
C GLY A 451 -46.25 10.51 -18.25
N SER A 452 -47.48 10.02 -18.08
CA SER A 452 -48.73 10.76 -18.34
C SER A 452 -49.89 10.12 -17.58
N GLN A 453 -50.91 10.90 -17.19
CA GLN A 453 -52.21 10.35 -16.76
C GLN A 453 -53.04 9.80 -17.94
N ILE A 454 -52.60 10.04 -19.19
CA ILE A 454 -53.27 9.54 -20.41
C ILE A 454 -52.70 8.18 -20.82
N LYS A 455 -53.58 7.20 -20.98
CA LYS A 455 -53.23 5.86 -21.47
C LYS A 455 -52.84 5.91 -22.96
N GLU A 456 -51.79 5.16 -23.33
CA GLU A 456 -51.20 5.13 -24.69
C GLU A 456 -50.64 6.48 -25.17
N PHE A 457 -50.06 7.27 -24.26
CA PHE A 457 -49.36 8.50 -24.63
C PHE A 457 -48.13 8.23 -25.51
N VAL A 458 -47.82 9.17 -26.42
CA VAL A 458 -46.61 9.15 -27.25
C VAL A 458 -45.52 9.97 -26.55
N PRO A 459 -44.37 9.38 -26.18
CA PRO A 459 -43.30 10.11 -25.51
C PRO A 459 -42.81 11.33 -26.31
N SER A 460 -42.78 12.48 -25.64
CA SER A 460 -42.22 13.75 -26.10
C SER A 460 -41.50 14.42 -24.92
N ASN A 461 -40.71 15.47 -25.16
CA ASN A 461 -39.99 16.17 -24.08
C ASN A 461 -40.92 16.73 -22.99
N GLU A 462 -42.20 16.99 -23.29
CA GLU A 462 -43.21 17.42 -22.31
C GLU A 462 -43.65 16.31 -21.35
N HIS A 463 -43.47 15.05 -21.75
CA HIS A 463 -43.74 13.87 -20.93
C HIS A 463 -42.50 13.38 -20.18
N LEU A 464 -41.32 13.98 -20.39
CA LEU A 464 -40.07 13.56 -19.74
C LEU A 464 -40.11 13.95 -18.26
N LEU A 465 -40.25 12.96 -17.38
CA LEU A 465 -40.28 13.18 -15.94
C LEU A 465 -38.89 13.15 -15.32
N TRP A 466 -37.96 12.36 -15.87
CA TRP A 466 -36.65 12.14 -15.26
C TRP A 466 -35.57 11.62 -16.22
N ARG A 467 -34.30 11.95 -15.90
CA ARG A 467 -33.08 11.37 -16.48
C ARG A 467 -32.09 11.01 -15.39
N GLY A 468 -31.44 9.85 -15.48
CA GLY A 468 -30.37 9.46 -14.56
C GLY A 468 -29.88 8.03 -14.72
N LYS A 469 -28.86 7.62 -13.96
CA LYS A 469 -28.20 6.30 -14.12
C LYS A 469 -28.88 5.14 -13.38
N THR A 470 -29.69 5.41 -12.36
CA THR A 470 -30.40 4.38 -11.58
C THR A 470 -31.50 3.70 -12.40
N SER A 471 -31.82 2.42 -12.10
CA SER A 471 -32.93 1.71 -12.74
C SER A 471 -34.28 1.86 -12.02
N ALA A 472 -34.43 2.96 -11.27
CA ALA A 472 -35.65 3.29 -10.55
C ALA A 472 -35.84 4.81 -10.46
N PHE A 473 -37.10 5.22 -10.43
CA PHE A 473 -37.57 6.60 -10.31
C PHE A 473 -38.85 6.63 -9.46
N VAL A 474 -38.97 7.60 -8.55
CA VAL A 474 -40.16 7.81 -7.72
C VAL A 474 -40.87 9.07 -8.19
N HIS A 475 -42.16 8.93 -8.54
CA HIS A 475 -43.02 10.02 -8.96
C HIS A 475 -44.01 10.36 -7.83
N GLU A 476 -43.91 11.55 -7.25
CA GLU A 476 -44.87 12.02 -6.23
C GLU A 476 -46.16 12.49 -6.91
N VAL A 477 -47.31 12.04 -6.39
CA VAL A 477 -48.65 12.25 -6.96
C VAL A 477 -49.68 12.34 -5.83
N GLU A 478 -50.88 12.86 -6.08
CA GLU A 478 -51.92 12.90 -5.05
C GLU A 478 -52.53 11.51 -4.75
N THR A 479 -53.35 11.44 -3.70
CA THR A 479 -54.10 10.23 -3.34
C THR A 479 -55.22 9.96 -4.35
N ASP A 480 -55.41 8.71 -4.76
CA ASP A 480 -56.45 8.26 -5.72
C ASP A 480 -56.18 8.69 -7.19
N GLU A 481 -54.91 8.87 -7.59
CA GLU A 481 -54.50 9.14 -8.98
C GLU A 481 -54.06 7.87 -9.75
N VAL A 482 -54.11 7.90 -11.08
CA VAL A 482 -53.61 6.83 -11.98
C VAL A 482 -52.65 7.42 -13.02
N TRP A 483 -51.47 6.81 -13.18
CA TRP A 483 -50.44 7.25 -14.14
C TRP A 483 -49.89 6.11 -14.99
N TYR A 484 -49.42 6.45 -16.20
CA TYR A 484 -48.80 5.57 -17.20
C TYR A 484 -47.35 6.00 -17.49
N TYR A 485 -46.44 5.05 -17.72
CA TYR A 485 -44.99 5.31 -17.88
C TYR A 485 -44.33 4.50 -19.00
N ARG A 486 -43.24 5.04 -19.57
CA ARG A 486 -42.33 4.38 -20.53
C ARG A 486 -40.87 4.80 -20.24
N VAL A 487 -39.91 3.90 -20.50
CA VAL A 487 -38.47 4.11 -20.19
C VAL A 487 -37.59 3.78 -21.41
N ARG A 488 -36.48 4.50 -21.61
CA ARG A 488 -35.40 4.11 -22.56
C ARG A 488 -34.01 4.37 -21.98
N ALA A 489 -32.97 3.74 -22.54
CA ALA A 489 -31.57 3.96 -22.18
C ALA A 489 -30.84 4.82 -23.22
N VAL A 490 -29.75 5.49 -22.84
CA VAL A 490 -28.90 6.36 -23.70
C VAL A 490 -27.43 6.10 -23.38
N ASN A 491 -26.57 5.96 -24.41
CA ASN A 491 -25.15 5.63 -24.21
C ASN A 491 -24.25 6.86 -23.92
N THR A 492 -22.97 6.63 -23.60
CA THR A 492 -21.93 7.67 -23.34
C THR A 492 -21.64 8.60 -24.52
N ARG A 493 -22.20 8.31 -25.69
CA ARG A 493 -22.08 9.05 -26.95
C ARG A 493 -23.40 9.72 -27.34
N ASN A 494 -24.39 9.70 -26.44
CA ASN A 494 -25.75 10.24 -26.60
C ASN A 494 -26.62 9.54 -27.66
N THR A 495 -26.31 8.29 -28.01
CA THR A 495 -27.16 7.43 -28.87
C THR A 495 -28.28 6.80 -28.04
N PRO A 496 -29.58 7.09 -28.32
CA PRO A 496 -30.69 6.53 -27.56
C PRO A 496 -31.10 5.12 -28.03
N GLY A 497 -31.48 4.29 -27.07
CA GLY A 497 -32.16 3.01 -27.24
C GLY A 497 -33.66 3.16 -27.50
N ASP A 498 -34.33 2.03 -27.74
CA ASP A 498 -35.78 1.99 -28.00
C ASP A 498 -36.59 2.00 -26.69
N PHE A 499 -37.81 2.52 -26.73
CA PHE A 499 -38.70 2.62 -25.56
C PHE A 499 -39.27 1.29 -25.10
N SER A 500 -39.45 1.14 -23.78
CA SER A 500 -40.14 0.03 -23.15
C SER A 500 -41.62 -0.04 -23.53
N LEU A 501 -42.23 -1.18 -23.19
CA LEU A 501 -43.69 -1.27 -23.03
C LEU A 501 -44.17 -0.31 -21.93
N GLN A 502 -45.46 0.05 -21.99
CA GLN A 502 -46.08 0.99 -21.07
C GLN A 502 -46.63 0.27 -19.83
N VAL A 503 -46.38 0.83 -18.65
CA VAL A 503 -46.91 0.33 -17.36
C VAL A 503 -47.67 1.41 -16.59
N SER A 504 -48.40 1.05 -15.54
CA SER A 504 -49.26 1.97 -14.80
C SER A 504 -49.49 1.60 -13.34
N ALA A 505 -49.73 2.58 -12.47
CA ALA A 505 -50.03 2.39 -11.04
C ALA A 505 -50.99 3.45 -10.48
N SER A 506 -51.46 3.25 -9.23
CA SER A 506 -52.41 4.15 -8.53
C SER A 506 -52.28 4.16 -6.99
N THR A 507 -52.69 5.25 -6.32
CA THR A 507 -52.38 5.54 -4.89
C THR A 507 -53.53 5.30 -3.86
N VAL A 508 -53.24 5.02 -2.57
CA VAL A 508 -54.20 4.50 -1.55
C VAL A 508 -54.00 4.95 -0.06
N ARG A 509 -55.07 5.07 0.76
CA ARG A 509 -55.12 5.71 2.12
C ARG A 509 -55.31 4.73 3.33
N VAL A 510 -54.80 5.04 4.54
CA VAL A 510 -54.65 4.10 5.71
C VAL A 510 -55.05 4.67 7.11
N ILE A 511 -55.58 3.84 8.04
CA ILE A 511 -55.87 4.05 9.50
C ILE A 511 -55.83 2.67 10.25
N SER A 512 -55.43 2.54 11.54
CA SER A 512 -55.43 1.25 12.30
C SER A 512 -55.66 1.32 13.84
N ASP A 513 -55.85 0.14 14.49
CA ASP A 513 -56.52 -0.05 15.81
C ASP A 513 -55.63 -0.23 17.06
N ASP A 514 -54.29 -0.40 16.96
CA ASP A 514 -53.39 -0.67 18.12
C ASP A 514 -53.32 0.47 19.16
N ILE A 515 -54.01 1.59 18.90
CA ILE A 515 -54.02 2.82 19.69
C ILE A 515 -54.86 2.70 21.01
N LEU A 516 -55.37 1.50 21.36
CA LEU A 516 -56.49 1.38 22.32
C LEU A 516 -56.21 0.82 23.74
N PHE A 517 -55.79 -0.44 23.94
CA PHE A 517 -55.87 -1.10 25.27
C PHE A 517 -54.73 -2.10 25.58
N GLY A 518 -54.49 -2.40 26.87
CA GLY A 518 -53.52 -3.42 27.32
C GLY A 518 -53.58 -3.86 28.80
N SER A 519 -52.62 -4.71 29.20
CA SER A 519 -52.18 -5.17 30.56
C SER A 519 -52.97 -6.25 31.37
N VAL A 520 -52.82 -7.56 31.09
CA VAL A 520 -53.39 -8.66 31.93
C VAL A 520 -52.46 -9.87 32.26
N ILE A 521 -51.34 -10.08 31.56
CA ILE A 521 -50.59 -11.38 31.61
C ILE A 521 -49.80 -11.63 32.92
N ALA A 522 -49.65 -10.63 33.80
CA ALA A 522 -48.73 -10.66 34.95
C ALA A 522 -49.03 -11.69 36.08
N ASN A 523 -50.23 -12.28 36.13
CA ASN A 523 -50.67 -13.07 37.31
C ASN A 523 -50.26 -14.56 37.30
N HIS A 524 -49.66 -15.10 36.24
CA HIS A 524 -49.60 -16.56 36.02
C HIS A 524 -48.34 -17.31 36.51
N LEU A 525 -47.30 -16.65 37.04
CA LEU A 525 -46.00 -17.32 37.33
C LEU A 525 -45.77 -17.75 38.80
N ALA A 526 -46.64 -17.43 39.74
CA ALA A 526 -46.36 -17.59 41.17
C ALA A 526 -46.41 -19.05 41.71
N ASP A 527 -47.10 -19.96 41.02
CA ASP A 527 -47.52 -21.25 41.61
C ASP A 527 -46.46 -22.37 41.60
N ASN A 528 -45.36 -22.24 40.85
CA ASN A 528 -44.43 -23.35 40.59
C ASN A 528 -43.39 -23.65 41.70
N LEU A 529 -43.38 -22.92 42.82
CA LEU A 529 -42.29 -22.99 43.82
C LEU A 529 -42.43 -24.12 44.86
N ASP A 530 -43.63 -24.67 45.08
CA ASP A 530 -43.95 -25.63 46.18
C ASP A 530 -43.42 -27.08 45.98
N LEU A 531 -42.99 -27.43 44.77
CA LEU A 531 -42.69 -28.82 44.42
C LEU A 531 -41.29 -29.30 44.90
N ALA A 532 -40.35 -28.37 45.10
CA ALA A 532 -38.93 -28.71 45.32
C ALA A 532 -38.62 -29.27 46.73
N GLU A 533 -39.40 -28.93 47.74
CA GLU A 533 -39.07 -29.22 49.15
C GLU A 533 -39.24 -30.72 49.54
N LYS A 534 -40.04 -31.48 48.78
CA LYS A 534 -40.49 -32.83 49.14
C LYS A 534 -39.50 -33.97 48.84
N LEU A 535 -38.36 -33.68 48.19
CA LEU A 535 -37.40 -34.69 47.71
C LEU A 535 -36.20 -34.96 48.64
N SER A 536 -35.97 -34.19 49.71
CA SER A 536 -34.68 -34.21 50.45
C SER A 536 -34.54 -35.22 51.61
N GLN A 537 -35.53 -36.07 51.89
CA GLN A 537 -35.69 -36.63 53.25
C GLN A 537 -35.36 -38.13 53.52
N ASN A 538 -34.86 -38.97 52.58
CA ASN A 538 -34.95 -40.43 52.80
C ASN A 538 -33.80 -41.41 52.43
N THR A 539 -32.51 -41.03 52.51
CA THR A 539 -31.42 -42.05 52.39
C THR A 539 -30.18 -41.88 53.28
N VAL A 540 -29.96 -40.71 53.91
CA VAL A 540 -28.77 -40.46 54.76
C VAL A 540 -28.95 -41.02 56.18
N LYS A 541 -28.98 -42.35 56.35
CA LYS A 541 -29.26 -42.95 57.68
C LYS A 541 -28.70 -44.35 57.97
N LYS A 542 -27.50 -44.69 57.49
CA LYS A 542 -26.82 -45.94 57.88
C LYS A 542 -25.30 -45.98 57.78
N ILE A 543 -24.64 -44.83 57.65
CA ILE A 543 -23.18 -44.71 57.67
C ILE A 543 -22.78 -44.15 59.04
N ASN A 544 -21.93 -44.90 59.74
CA ASN A 544 -21.25 -44.60 61.00
C ASN A 544 -22.11 -44.53 62.29
N GLU A 545 -21.96 -45.54 63.15
CA GLU A 545 -21.35 -45.36 64.48
C GLU A 545 -21.04 -46.71 65.19
N VAL A 546 -19.73 -46.97 65.37
CA VAL A 546 -19.04 -47.31 66.64
C VAL A 546 -19.33 -48.67 67.34
N PRO A 547 -18.29 -49.40 67.85
CA PRO A 547 -18.39 -50.83 68.17
C PRO A 547 -18.74 -51.18 69.63
N MET A 548 -18.58 -52.46 69.99
CA MET A 548 -18.32 -52.96 71.36
C MET A 548 -19.54 -53.23 72.26
N LYS A 549 -20.42 -54.18 71.86
CA LYS A 549 -21.40 -54.80 72.79
C LYS A 549 -21.66 -56.30 72.63
N GLU A 550 -21.35 -56.91 71.47
CA GLU A 550 -21.56 -58.36 71.24
C GLU A 550 -20.35 -59.23 71.65
N ILE A 551 -19.17 -58.61 71.82
CA ILE A 551 -17.99 -59.25 72.44
C ILE A 551 -18.30 -59.77 73.86
N GLN A 552 -19.35 -59.25 74.52
CA GLN A 552 -19.79 -59.70 75.84
C GLN A 552 -20.56 -61.04 75.85
N GLN A 553 -20.97 -61.59 74.70
CA GLN A 553 -21.75 -62.85 74.64
C GLN A 553 -20.90 -64.11 74.41
N ALA A 554 -19.62 -63.97 74.06
CA ALA A 554 -18.73 -65.11 73.77
C ALA A 554 -18.14 -65.81 75.02
N GLN A 555 -18.34 -65.25 76.23
CA GLN A 555 -17.54 -65.59 77.42
C GLN A 555 -18.27 -66.42 78.49
N SER A 556 -19.52 -66.86 78.29
CA SER A 556 -20.31 -67.53 79.37
C SER A 556 -21.00 -68.84 78.97
N ALA A 557 -20.80 -69.34 77.75
CA ALA A 557 -21.34 -70.64 77.30
C ALA A 557 -20.31 -71.80 77.39
N ILE A 558 -19.04 -71.50 77.69
CA ILE A 558 -17.93 -72.46 77.63
C ILE A 558 -17.67 -73.14 79.00
N ASP A 559 -17.98 -72.47 80.12
CA ASP A 559 -17.65 -72.97 81.47
C ASP A 559 -18.60 -74.04 82.03
N VAL A 560 -19.75 -74.31 81.39
CA VAL A 560 -20.81 -75.18 81.96
C VAL A 560 -20.83 -76.61 81.36
N LEU A 561 -20.21 -76.86 80.21
CA LEU A 561 -20.09 -78.24 79.67
C LEU A 561 -19.00 -79.08 80.37
N SER A 562 -18.19 -78.46 81.25
CA SER A 562 -17.07 -79.10 81.95
C SER A 562 -17.50 -80.14 83.02
N GLU A 563 -18.71 -80.06 83.57
CA GLU A 563 -19.14 -80.92 84.69
C GLU A 563 -19.83 -82.24 84.29
N GLN A 564 -20.35 -82.37 83.07
CA GLN A 564 -21.19 -83.53 82.70
C GLN A 564 -20.44 -84.79 82.23
N ILE A 565 -19.13 -84.70 81.98
CA ILE A 565 -18.32 -85.83 81.47
C ILE A 565 -17.73 -86.69 82.62
N ASN A 566 -17.79 -86.23 83.87
CA ASN A 566 -16.95 -86.76 84.95
C ASN A 566 -17.59 -87.87 85.83
N LEU A 567 -18.69 -88.53 85.40
CA LEU A 567 -19.34 -89.60 86.17
C LEU A 567 -19.81 -90.79 85.32
N LYS A 568 -19.26 -91.98 85.65
CA LYS A 568 -19.46 -93.33 85.07
C LYS A 568 -18.60 -93.59 83.81
N VAL A 569 -17.62 -94.51 83.79
CA VAL A 569 -17.32 -95.65 84.68
C VAL A 569 -15.80 -95.87 84.79
N SER A 570 -15.33 -96.12 86.01
CA SER A 570 -13.98 -96.65 86.35
C SER A 570 -14.03 -98.19 86.52
N LYS A 571 -12.97 -99.00 86.64
CA LYS A 571 -11.67 -98.77 87.29
C LYS A 571 -10.75 -99.99 87.04
N ASP A 572 -9.45 -99.83 87.30
CA ASP A 572 -8.47 -100.89 87.67
C ASP A 572 -8.13 -102.03 86.66
N GLY A 573 -7.10 -101.83 85.80
CA GLY A 573 -6.11 -102.92 85.60
C GLY A 573 -5.60 -103.36 84.21
N LEU A 574 -5.34 -102.50 83.20
CA LEU A 574 -4.71 -102.93 81.92
C LEU A 574 -3.53 -102.08 81.40
N ILE A 575 -3.05 -101.08 82.14
CA ILE A 575 -2.00 -100.14 81.69
C ILE A 575 -0.59 -100.41 82.29
N SER A 576 -0.37 -101.55 82.97
CA SER A 576 0.88 -101.82 83.71
C SER A 576 1.76 -102.99 83.25
N GLU A 577 1.52 -103.62 82.08
CA GLU A 577 2.20 -104.88 81.71
C GLU A 577 3.05 -104.90 80.42
N ILE A 578 3.23 -103.79 79.70
CA ILE A 578 4.09 -103.76 78.49
C ILE A 578 5.36 -102.93 78.73
N ASN A 579 6.28 -103.54 79.50
CA ASN A 579 7.68 -103.13 79.60
C ASN A 579 8.57 -104.39 79.54
N LEU A 580 9.00 -104.79 78.34
CA LEU A 580 10.09 -105.76 78.14
C LEU A 580 10.87 -105.52 76.83
N SER A 581 12.18 -105.32 77.01
CA SER A 581 13.33 -105.42 76.07
C SER A 581 13.61 -104.32 75.02
N PRO A 582 14.89 -104.10 74.64
CA PRO A 582 15.36 -102.87 73.99
C PRO A 582 15.41 -102.87 72.44
N GLU A 583 14.74 -103.80 71.76
CA GLU A 583 14.80 -103.94 70.29
C GLU A 583 13.45 -103.65 69.60
N GLY A 584 13.09 -102.37 69.47
CA GLY A 584 12.09 -101.88 68.50
C GLY A 584 10.62 -102.28 68.75
N ILE A 585 9.84 -101.39 69.36
CA ILE A 585 8.39 -101.58 69.51
C ILE A 585 7.68 -101.33 68.18
N LEU A 586 7.11 -102.39 67.60
CA LEU A 586 6.37 -102.35 66.34
C LEU A 586 4.88 -102.04 66.61
N ILE A 587 4.52 -100.75 66.62
CA ILE A 587 3.13 -100.30 66.79
C ILE A 587 2.45 -100.22 65.41
N SER A 588 1.31 -100.92 65.25
CA SER A 588 0.51 -100.89 64.02
C SER A 588 -0.10 -99.51 63.79
N GLY A 589 0.35 -98.84 62.71
CA GLY A 589 0.00 -97.45 62.38
C GLY A 589 -1.50 -97.18 62.25
N ASP A 590 -2.27 -98.18 61.80
CA ASP A 590 -3.73 -98.12 61.59
C ASP A 590 -4.53 -97.76 62.85
N ARG A 591 -3.91 -97.84 64.05
CA ARG A 591 -4.52 -97.47 65.33
C ARG A 591 -3.84 -96.29 66.02
N ILE A 592 -2.89 -95.62 65.38
CA ILE A 592 -2.16 -94.46 65.93
C ILE A 592 -2.75 -93.18 65.35
N HIS A 593 -3.67 -92.53 66.07
CA HIS A 593 -4.18 -91.22 65.69
C HIS A 593 -3.42 -90.11 66.43
N ILE A 594 -2.36 -89.59 65.81
CA ILE A 594 -1.63 -88.41 66.30
C ILE A 594 -2.43 -87.16 65.94
N SER A 595 -3.19 -86.64 66.91
CA SER A 595 -4.15 -85.54 66.73
C SER A 595 -3.65 -84.17 67.24
N GLY A 596 -2.36 -84.07 67.61
CA GLY A 596 -1.71 -82.84 68.05
C GLY A 596 -0.36 -82.61 67.36
N GLN A 597 0.14 -81.37 67.39
CA GLN A 597 1.44 -81.02 66.84
C GLN A 597 2.54 -81.91 67.44
N THR A 598 3.22 -82.67 66.58
CA THR A 598 4.26 -83.63 66.96
C THR A 598 5.48 -83.37 66.08
N LEU A 599 6.65 -83.24 66.69
CA LEU A 599 7.92 -83.18 65.98
C LEU A 599 8.28 -84.61 65.52
N ILE A 600 8.62 -84.76 64.25
CA ILE A 600 9.07 -86.03 63.68
C ILE A 600 10.32 -85.75 62.86
N ASP A 601 11.47 -86.19 63.38
CA ASP A 601 12.75 -86.11 62.68
C ASP A 601 12.88 -87.30 61.71
N ASP A 602 13.30 -87.03 60.46
CA ASP A 602 13.59 -88.00 59.39
C ASP A 602 12.49 -89.03 59.02
N ALA A 603 11.27 -88.57 58.70
CA ALA A 603 10.18 -89.42 58.19
C ALA A 603 10.01 -89.40 56.65
N VAL A 604 9.75 -90.59 56.07
CA VAL A 604 9.29 -90.75 54.68
C VAL A 604 7.76 -90.79 54.65
N ILE A 605 7.12 -89.74 54.14
CA ILE A 605 5.65 -89.65 54.04
C ILE A 605 5.19 -90.02 52.62
N GLY A 606 4.28 -90.99 52.53
CA GLY A 606 3.72 -91.48 51.26
C GLY A 606 2.70 -90.55 50.60
N VAL A 607 2.34 -90.91 49.36
CA VAL A 607 1.66 -90.08 48.33
C VAL A 607 0.29 -89.48 48.74
N ALA A 608 -0.31 -89.88 49.87
CA ALA A 608 -1.68 -89.50 50.24
C ALA A 608 -1.82 -88.49 51.41
N ALA A 609 -0.72 -88.08 52.07
CA ALA A 609 -0.79 -87.40 53.39
C ALA A 609 -0.28 -85.95 53.43
N ILE A 610 -0.25 -85.24 52.29
CA ILE A 610 -0.04 -83.78 52.25
C ILE A 610 -1.26 -83.13 51.61
N ALA A 611 -1.99 -82.32 52.37
CA ALA A 611 -3.11 -81.54 51.84
C ALA A 611 -2.61 -80.49 50.84
N ASN A 612 -3.32 -80.37 49.71
CA ASN A 612 -3.01 -79.41 48.65
C ASN A 612 -2.82 -77.99 49.21
N ALA A 613 -1.83 -77.27 48.67
CA ALA A 613 -1.42 -75.90 49.02
C ALA A 613 -0.64 -75.67 50.34
N THR A 614 -0.20 -76.72 51.06
CA THR A 614 0.58 -76.54 52.34
C THR A 614 2.11 -76.47 52.18
N ILE A 615 2.64 -76.50 50.94
CA ILE A 615 4.08 -76.36 50.67
C ILE A 615 4.41 -74.89 50.39
N THR A 616 5.00 -74.19 51.37
CA THR A 616 5.53 -72.83 51.19
C THR A 616 6.91 -72.88 50.50
N SER A 617 7.31 -71.77 49.87
CA SER A 617 8.56 -71.64 49.10
C SER A 617 9.83 -72.10 49.83
N ALA A 618 9.90 -71.93 51.15
CA ALA A 618 11.03 -72.39 51.98
C ALA A 618 11.27 -73.92 51.99
N LYS A 619 10.31 -74.75 51.53
CA LYS A 619 10.43 -76.22 51.50
C LYS A 619 10.89 -76.79 50.15
N ILE A 620 11.08 -75.95 49.14
CA ILE A 620 11.66 -76.34 47.85
C ILE A 620 13.06 -75.76 47.78
N ALA A 621 14.09 -76.61 47.82
CA ALA A 621 15.46 -76.16 47.63
C ALA A 621 15.64 -75.54 46.23
N ASN A 622 16.46 -74.49 46.13
CA ASN A 622 16.78 -73.88 44.83
C ASN A 622 17.24 -74.95 43.83
N LEU A 623 16.63 -74.93 42.62
CA LEU A 623 16.83 -75.89 41.52
C LEU A 623 16.19 -77.29 41.67
N ALA A 624 15.39 -77.57 42.70
CA ALA A 624 14.76 -78.88 42.88
C ALA A 624 13.61 -79.21 41.90
N VAL A 625 13.09 -78.23 41.15
CA VAL A 625 12.03 -78.41 40.14
C VAL A 625 12.66 -78.55 38.76
N GLY A 626 12.70 -79.77 38.23
CA GLY A 626 13.13 -80.08 36.87
C GLY A 626 11.96 -80.40 35.94
N ASN A 627 12.29 -80.76 34.68
CA ASN A 627 11.31 -80.95 33.62
C ASN A 627 10.22 -82.01 33.93
N SER A 628 10.48 -83.00 34.79
CA SER A 628 9.49 -84.02 35.14
C SER A 628 8.40 -83.54 36.11
N GLN A 629 8.63 -82.43 36.81
CA GLN A 629 7.67 -81.83 37.75
C GLN A 629 6.85 -80.68 37.12
N ILE A 630 7.18 -80.30 35.89
CA ILE A 630 6.44 -79.31 35.08
C ILE A 630 5.79 -80.07 33.93
N GLN A 631 4.45 -80.16 33.90
CA GLN A 631 3.75 -80.76 32.76
C GLN A 631 4.04 -80.00 31.45
N ASP A 632 4.02 -80.69 30.32
CA ASP A 632 4.08 -80.05 29.00
C ASP A 632 3.02 -78.94 28.89
N LEU A 633 3.43 -77.79 28.36
CA LEU A 633 2.64 -76.55 28.25
C LEU A 633 2.21 -75.90 29.59
N ALA A 634 2.66 -76.37 30.75
CA ALA A 634 2.28 -75.79 32.04
C ALA A 634 2.78 -74.34 32.25
N VAL A 635 3.82 -73.91 31.55
CA VAL A 635 4.29 -72.51 31.50
C VAL A 635 3.58 -71.77 30.36
N THR A 636 2.33 -71.37 30.60
CA THR A 636 1.51 -70.56 29.70
C THR A 636 1.96 -69.10 29.68
N ASN A 637 1.69 -68.33 28.61
CA ASN A 637 2.04 -66.89 28.50
C ASN A 637 1.72 -66.05 29.76
N ALA A 638 0.58 -66.31 30.43
CA ALA A 638 0.18 -65.63 31.66
C ALA A 638 1.13 -65.86 32.88
N LYS A 639 2.05 -66.82 32.79
CA LYS A 639 3.05 -67.18 33.82
C LYS A 639 4.45 -66.65 33.49
N ILE A 640 4.60 -65.86 32.42
CA ILE A 640 5.88 -65.34 31.90
C ILE A 640 5.89 -63.78 31.94
N ALA A 641 5.08 -63.18 32.80
CA ALA A 641 4.99 -61.72 32.91
C ALA A 641 6.35 -61.14 33.37
N ASN A 642 6.87 -60.18 32.60
CA ASN A 642 8.11 -59.43 32.85
C ASN A 642 9.40 -60.25 32.90
N LEU A 643 9.56 -61.25 32.02
CA LEU A 643 10.86 -61.90 31.82
C LEU A 643 11.83 -60.96 31.08
N ALA A 644 12.85 -60.46 31.79
CA ALA A 644 14.04 -59.90 31.16
C ALA A 644 14.90 -61.05 30.62
N VAL A 645 15.25 -61.02 29.33
CA VAL A 645 16.11 -62.01 28.67
C VAL A 645 17.25 -61.28 28.00
N ASP A 646 18.45 -61.40 28.57
CA ASP A 646 19.62 -60.65 28.09
C ASP A 646 20.17 -61.21 26.76
N ASP A 647 20.20 -62.54 26.59
CA ASP A 647 20.72 -63.22 25.39
C ASP A 647 19.81 -64.39 24.96
N ALA A 648 18.96 -64.18 23.95
CA ALA A 648 18.07 -65.22 23.40
C ALA A 648 18.68 -65.90 22.15
N LYS A 649 19.02 -67.19 22.24
CA LYS A 649 19.47 -67.99 21.08
C LYS A 649 18.29 -68.53 20.27
N ILE A 650 17.71 -67.68 19.44
CA ILE A 650 16.58 -68.01 18.55
C ILE A 650 17.12 -68.30 17.14
N ALA A 651 16.77 -69.46 16.57
CA ALA A 651 17.20 -69.82 15.21
C ALA A 651 16.44 -69.05 14.12
N ASP A 652 15.11 -68.99 14.25
CA ASP A 652 14.21 -68.22 13.39
C ASP A 652 13.20 -67.45 14.25
N LEU A 653 13.14 -66.12 14.11
CA LEU A 653 12.21 -65.27 14.84
C LEU A 653 11.08 -64.78 13.92
N SER A 654 9.87 -65.31 14.11
CA SER A 654 8.66 -64.85 13.41
C SER A 654 7.77 -64.06 14.37
N VAL A 655 7.58 -62.76 14.11
CA VAL A 655 6.79 -61.85 14.97
C VAL A 655 5.88 -60.95 14.15
N ASN A 656 4.62 -60.83 14.59
CA ASN A 656 3.63 -59.96 13.93
C ASN A 656 3.84 -58.46 14.22
N LYS A 657 4.46 -58.13 15.36
CA LYS A 657 4.89 -56.78 15.76
C LYS A 657 6.16 -56.90 16.61
N LEU A 658 7.16 -56.07 16.33
CA LEU A 658 8.39 -55.95 17.13
C LEU A 658 8.44 -54.53 17.72
N LYS A 659 8.51 -54.40 19.05
CA LYS A 659 8.73 -53.13 19.75
C LYS A 659 10.06 -53.21 20.48
N ALA A 660 11.13 -52.84 19.80
CA ALA A 660 12.48 -52.73 20.36
C ALA A 660 12.87 -51.25 20.52
N GLY A 661 13.75 -50.93 21.47
CA GLY A 661 14.27 -49.57 21.65
C GLY A 661 15.17 -49.13 20.50
N THR A 662 16.14 -49.98 20.17
CA THR A 662 17.05 -49.81 19.02
C THR A 662 17.18 -51.15 18.29
N ILE A 663 17.23 -51.12 16.96
CA ILE A 663 17.55 -52.27 16.11
C ILE A 663 18.81 -51.92 15.32
N ASP A 664 19.89 -52.68 15.49
CA ASP A 664 21.13 -52.47 14.73
C ASP A 664 21.04 -53.12 13.35
N THR A 665 20.76 -52.30 12.33
CA THR A 665 20.67 -52.73 10.93
C THR A 665 22.03 -52.97 10.26
N SER A 666 23.16 -52.81 10.97
CA SER A 666 24.48 -53.19 10.44
C SER A 666 24.66 -54.72 10.36
N THR A 667 23.91 -55.47 11.17
CA THR A 667 23.93 -56.94 11.20
C THR A 667 22.69 -57.60 10.57
N ILE A 668 21.64 -56.82 10.31
CA ILE A 668 20.33 -57.30 9.85
C ILE A 668 20.01 -56.74 8.46
N LYS A 669 19.86 -57.62 7.46
CA LYS A 669 19.37 -57.26 6.13
C LYS A 669 17.85 -57.28 6.11
N ILE A 670 17.23 -56.12 5.90
CA ILE A 670 15.77 -56.01 5.78
C ILE A 670 15.44 -56.00 4.29
N ARG A 671 14.73 -57.02 3.80
CA ARG A 671 14.19 -57.07 2.43
C ARG A 671 12.70 -57.39 2.45
N GLY A 672 11.89 -56.47 1.95
CA GLY A 672 10.45 -56.68 1.73
C GLY A 672 10.10 -56.54 0.25
N GLY A 673 9.34 -57.48 -0.30
CA GLY A 673 8.87 -57.44 -1.69
C GLY A 673 9.49 -58.51 -2.61
N SER A 674 9.40 -58.26 -3.92
CA SER A 674 9.78 -59.17 -5.01
C SER A 674 11.20 -58.92 -5.56
N ALA A 675 11.48 -59.40 -6.78
CA ALA A 675 12.72 -59.13 -7.50
C ALA A 675 12.73 -57.76 -8.22
N ILE A 676 11.56 -57.15 -8.47
CA ILE A 676 11.41 -55.90 -9.25
C ILE A 676 10.60 -54.81 -8.53
N ASP A 677 10.05 -55.13 -7.37
CA ASP A 677 9.28 -54.24 -6.51
C ASP A 677 9.60 -54.58 -5.05
N TYR A 678 10.51 -53.83 -4.42
CA TYR A 678 11.05 -54.14 -3.10
C TYR A 678 11.63 -52.92 -2.37
N THR A 679 11.74 -53.04 -1.05
CA THR A 679 12.59 -52.21 -0.19
C THR A 679 13.71 -53.07 0.37
N LEU A 680 14.94 -52.56 0.36
CA LEU A 680 16.16 -53.20 0.85
C LEU A 680 16.95 -52.24 1.74
N ILE A 681 17.30 -52.67 2.95
CA ILE A 681 18.22 -51.99 3.87
C ILE A 681 19.35 -52.97 4.20
N ASP A 682 20.60 -52.55 3.98
CA ASP A 682 21.81 -53.36 4.14
C ASP A 682 22.98 -52.44 4.58
N GLY A 683 23.17 -52.28 5.89
CA GLY A 683 24.15 -51.34 6.45
C GLY A 683 23.85 -49.88 6.05
N SER A 684 24.78 -49.23 5.34
CA SER A 684 24.64 -47.85 4.85
C SER A 684 23.93 -47.73 3.49
N TYR A 685 23.46 -48.85 2.93
CA TYR A 685 22.72 -48.89 1.67
C TYR A 685 21.21 -49.02 1.94
N LEU A 686 20.42 -48.10 1.39
CA LEU A 686 18.96 -48.19 1.34
C LEU A 686 18.49 -48.04 -0.10
N GLU A 687 17.70 -48.99 -0.59
CA GLU A 687 17.05 -48.93 -1.90
C GLU A 687 15.56 -49.26 -1.82
N SER A 688 14.75 -48.43 -2.47
CA SER A 688 13.38 -48.79 -2.85
C SER A 688 13.31 -48.87 -4.38
N ARG A 689 12.87 -50.01 -4.92
CA ARG A 689 12.67 -50.25 -6.35
C ARG A 689 11.22 -50.60 -6.63
N GLY A 690 10.66 -50.10 -7.73
CA GLY A 690 9.34 -50.52 -8.19
C GLY A 690 9.10 -50.17 -9.66
N ARG A 691 8.11 -50.85 -10.26
CA ARG A 691 7.68 -50.57 -11.65
C ARG A 691 6.31 -49.89 -11.64
N PHE A 692 6.25 -48.67 -12.17
CA PHE A 692 5.07 -47.83 -12.08
C PHE A 692 4.61 -47.35 -13.46
N THR A 693 3.32 -47.51 -13.76
CA THR A 693 2.67 -46.89 -14.93
C THR A 693 2.07 -45.55 -14.52
N ARG A 694 2.44 -44.47 -15.21
CA ARG A 694 2.03 -43.09 -14.88
C ARG A 694 1.72 -42.30 -16.15
N THR A 695 0.83 -41.32 -16.04
CA THR A 695 0.52 -40.38 -17.14
C THR A 695 1.12 -39.01 -16.81
N TRP A 696 1.92 -38.47 -17.73
CA TRP A 696 2.51 -37.13 -17.63
C TRP A 696 2.36 -36.41 -18.98
N GLN A 697 1.85 -35.17 -18.96
CA GLN A 697 1.57 -34.39 -20.19
C GLN A 697 0.81 -35.18 -21.27
N ASN A 698 -0.26 -35.87 -20.88
CA ASN A 698 -1.08 -36.77 -21.71
C ASN A 698 -0.35 -37.96 -22.35
N LYS A 699 0.88 -38.27 -21.92
CA LYS A 699 1.63 -39.48 -22.31
C LYS A 699 1.65 -40.47 -21.16
N THR A 700 1.16 -41.69 -21.40
CA THR A 700 1.18 -42.78 -20.40
C THR A 700 2.35 -43.72 -20.68
N GLU A 701 3.25 -43.86 -19.71
CA GLU A 701 4.44 -44.72 -19.82
C GLU A 701 4.61 -45.59 -18.57
N THR A 702 5.33 -46.70 -18.70
CA THR A 702 5.72 -47.57 -17.58
C THR A 702 7.22 -47.45 -17.33
N HIS A 703 7.58 -47.09 -16.11
CA HIS A 703 8.96 -46.84 -15.69
C HIS A 703 9.40 -47.82 -14.60
N ASP A 704 10.63 -48.32 -14.73
CA ASP A 704 11.32 -49.11 -13.71
C ASP A 704 12.21 -48.14 -12.91
N VAL A 705 11.85 -47.88 -11.65
CA VAL A 705 12.39 -46.77 -10.86
C VAL A 705 13.08 -47.27 -9.61
N THR A 706 14.27 -46.74 -9.29
CA THR A 706 14.95 -46.95 -8.01
C THR A 706 15.18 -45.63 -7.29
N MET A 707 14.89 -45.58 -5.99
CA MET A 707 15.35 -44.55 -5.06
C MET A 707 16.43 -45.16 -4.18
N ARG A 708 17.62 -44.54 -4.11
CA ARG A 708 18.80 -45.07 -3.42
C ARG A 708 19.41 -44.02 -2.50
N PHE A 709 19.83 -44.45 -1.32
CA PHE A 709 20.77 -43.75 -0.45
C PHE A 709 22.04 -44.60 -0.37
N GLN A 710 23.16 -44.08 -0.90
CA GLN A 710 24.45 -44.76 -0.88
C GLN A 710 25.59 -43.76 -1.12
N ASN A 711 26.76 -43.97 -0.50
CA ASN A 711 27.99 -43.21 -0.77
C ASN A 711 27.85 -41.67 -0.68
N GLY A 712 26.97 -41.16 0.19
CA GLY A 712 26.69 -39.71 0.31
C GLY A 712 25.68 -39.15 -0.71
N TYR A 713 25.21 -39.97 -1.66
CA TYR A 713 24.21 -39.58 -2.64
C TYR A 713 22.81 -40.07 -2.26
N PHE A 714 21.82 -39.21 -2.45
CA PHE A 714 20.45 -39.64 -2.75
C PHE A 714 20.26 -39.64 -4.26
N ARG A 715 19.78 -40.76 -4.82
CA ARG A 715 19.63 -40.95 -6.27
C ARG A 715 18.28 -41.56 -6.61
N ALA A 716 17.50 -40.86 -7.44
CA ALA A 716 16.33 -41.42 -8.10
C ALA A 716 16.67 -41.72 -9.57
N SER A 717 16.49 -42.96 -10.02
CA SER A 717 16.84 -43.41 -11.37
C SER A 717 15.68 -44.07 -12.07
N ASN A 718 15.50 -43.76 -13.35
CA ASN A 718 14.60 -44.44 -14.26
C ASN A 718 15.44 -45.37 -15.16
N LEU A 719 15.44 -46.67 -14.82
CA LEU A 719 16.34 -47.67 -15.39
C LEU A 719 16.02 -48.04 -16.84
N ASN A 720 14.88 -47.61 -17.38
CA ASN A 720 14.48 -47.87 -18.77
C ASN A 720 14.26 -46.59 -19.60
N ALA A 721 14.76 -45.43 -19.13
CA ALA A 721 14.68 -44.16 -19.86
C ALA A 721 15.92 -43.24 -19.70
N ASP A 722 17.03 -43.77 -19.17
CA ASP A 722 18.32 -43.08 -18.94
C ASP A 722 18.25 -41.74 -18.18
N ARG A 723 17.19 -41.53 -17.39
CA ARG A 723 16.99 -40.34 -16.55
C ARG A 723 17.39 -40.62 -15.12
N ASN A 724 18.20 -39.75 -14.55
CA ASN A 724 18.62 -39.79 -13.17
C ASN A 724 18.40 -38.42 -12.53
N LEU A 725 18.12 -38.41 -11.24
CA LEU A 725 18.20 -37.26 -10.36
C LEU A 725 19.19 -37.62 -9.26
N TYR A 726 20.24 -36.82 -9.12
CA TYR A 726 21.25 -36.94 -8.08
C TYR A 726 21.10 -35.77 -7.11
N TYR A 727 21.24 -36.05 -5.82
CA TYR A 727 21.43 -35.07 -4.76
C TYR A 727 22.70 -35.44 -3.99
N SER A 728 23.61 -34.48 -3.80
CA SER A 728 24.78 -34.60 -2.92
C SER A 728 25.15 -33.24 -2.32
N ASP A 729 26.27 -33.19 -1.60
CA ASP A 729 26.95 -31.98 -1.15
C ASP A 729 27.23 -30.93 -2.25
N PHE A 730 27.42 -31.36 -3.51
CA PHE A 730 27.58 -30.46 -4.67
C PHE A 730 26.26 -29.87 -5.18
N GLY A 731 25.10 -30.41 -4.76
CA GLY A 731 23.78 -29.94 -5.18
C GLY A 731 22.95 -30.98 -5.93
N ILE A 732 22.16 -30.53 -6.90
CA ILE A 732 21.14 -31.32 -7.60
C ILE A 732 21.49 -31.42 -9.09
N SER A 733 21.53 -32.62 -9.66
CA SER A 733 21.88 -32.79 -11.09
C SER A 733 21.10 -33.91 -11.80
N THR A 734 21.00 -33.79 -13.13
CA THR A 734 20.27 -34.71 -14.02
C THR A 734 21.13 -35.22 -15.17
N TYR A 735 22.13 -36.04 -14.86
CA TYR A 735 22.96 -36.72 -15.86
C TYR A 735 22.25 -37.88 -16.56
N ALA A 736 22.50 -38.02 -17.85
CA ALA A 736 22.27 -39.25 -18.59
C ALA A 736 23.04 -40.43 -17.97
N SER A 737 22.57 -41.66 -18.18
CA SER A 737 23.11 -42.84 -17.50
C SER A 737 24.57 -43.14 -17.89
N GLY A 738 25.52 -42.64 -17.10
CA GLY A 738 26.96 -42.88 -17.27
C GLY A 738 27.71 -41.86 -18.13
N ASN A 739 27.08 -40.77 -18.57
CA ASN A 739 27.74 -39.68 -19.30
C ASN A 739 27.83 -38.41 -18.43
N GLN A 740 29.05 -37.91 -18.20
CA GLN A 740 29.29 -36.69 -17.41
C GLN A 740 29.11 -35.40 -18.22
N ASP A 741 29.11 -35.48 -19.55
CA ASP A 741 29.01 -34.33 -20.45
C ASP A 741 27.56 -34.04 -20.90
N GLU A 742 26.58 -34.84 -20.47
CA GLU A 742 25.17 -34.72 -20.82
C GLU A 742 24.28 -34.59 -19.58
N SER A 743 24.21 -33.36 -19.03
CA SER A 743 23.23 -32.98 -18.00
C SER A 743 22.13 -32.12 -18.59
N SER A 744 20.87 -32.54 -18.45
CA SER A 744 19.71 -31.73 -18.84
C SER A 744 19.51 -30.51 -17.94
N GLY A 745 20.07 -30.53 -16.73
CA GLY A 745 19.95 -29.47 -15.75
C GLY A 745 20.73 -29.82 -14.47
N THR A 746 21.55 -28.87 -14.03
CA THR A 746 22.34 -28.91 -12.79
C THR A 746 22.06 -27.65 -11.99
N VAL A 747 21.82 -27.80 -10.70
CA VAL A 747 21.83 -26.73 -9.68
C VAL A 747 22.98 -27.05 -8.75
N GLU A 748 24.13 -26.40 -8.99
CA GLU A 748 25.31 -26.54 -8.17
C GLU A 748 25.22 -25.60 -6.96
N PHE A 749 25.39 -26.16 -5.76
CA PHE A 749 25.52 -25.40 -4.53
C PHE A 749 27.00 -25.16 -4.20
N PHE A 750 27.28 -24.03 -3.58
CA PHE A 750 28.62 -23.61 -3.20
C PHE A 750 29.59 -23.37 -4.38
N SER A 751 29.06 -23.06 -5.56
CA SER A 751 29.81 -22.78 -6.78
C SER A 751 30.71 -21.55 -6.63
N TYR A 752 31.88 -21.56 -7.27
CA TYR A 752 32.81 -20.43 -7.35
C TYR A 752 32.86 -19.78 -8.75
N ASP A 753 32.10 -20.30 -9.73
CA ASP A 753 32.17 -19.90 -11.14
C ASP A 753 32.03 -18.38 -11.39
N TYR A 754 31.26 -17.71 -10.53
CA TYR A 754 31.00 -16.27 -10.64
C TYR A 754 31.55 -15.43 -9.48
N HIS A 755 32.28 -16.02 -8.53
CA HIS A 755 32.97 -15.26 -7.48
C HIS A 755 34.19 -16.02 -6.92
N PRO A 756 35.41 -15.44 -6.92
CA PRO A 756 36.65 -16.17 -6.64
C PRO A 756 36.78 -16.72 -5.21
N VAL A 757 36.06 -16.16 -4.24
CA VAL A 757 36.14 -16.54 -2.80
C VAL A 757 34.78 -16.71 -2.09
N ARG A 758 33.65 -16.56 -2.80
CA ARG A 758 32.30 -16.68 -2.20
C ARG A 758 31.54 -17.78 -2.92
N LYS A 759 30.84 -18.57 -2.12
CA LYS A 759 30.09 -19.76 -2.52
C LYS A 759 28.68 -19.35 -2.95
N GLY A 760 28.37 -19.49 -4.24
CA GLY A 760 27.07 -19.15 -4.84
C GLY A 760 26.21 -20.36 -5.19
N ILE A 761 25.14 -20.10 -5.94
CA ILE A 761 24.31 -21.13 -6.59
C ILE A 761 24.43 -20.93 -8.11
N THR A 762 24.81 -21.98 -8.84
CA THR A 762 24.93 -21.96 -10.30
C THR A 762 23.88 -22.89 -10.91
N ILE A 763 23.04 -22.37 -11.80
CA ILE A 763 22.05 -23.15 -12.55
C ILE A 763 22.53 -23.26 -14.00
N SER A 764 22.77 -24.48 -14.48
CA SER A 764 23.32 -24.74 -15.81
C SER A 764 22.64 -25.91 -16.52
N SER A 765 22.77 -25.97 -17.84
CA SER A 765 22.32 -27.06 -18.70
C SER A 765 23.35 -27.23 -19.81
N VAL A 766 23.79 -28.47 -20.09
CA VAL A 766 24.85 -28.72 -21.08
C VAL A 766 24.21 -29.02 -22.43
N GLY A 767 24.41 -28.13 -23.41
CA GLY A 767 23.77 -28.21 -24.73
C GLY A 767 22.26 -27.88 -24.75
N GLY A 768 21.65 -27.62 -23.59
CA GLY A 768 20.23 -27.28 -23.43
C GLY A 768 19.98 -25.78 -23.18
N VAL A 769 18.73 -25.45 -22.82
CA VAL A 769 18.30 -24.08 -22.48
C VAL A 769 17.84 -24.05 -21.03
N VAL A 770 18.44 -23.17 -20.22
CA VAL A 770 17.91 -22.80 -18.89
C VAL A 770 16.84 -21.73 -19.11
N ALA A 771 15.61 -21.99 -18.63
CA ALA A 771 14.48 -21.09 -18.81
C ALA A 771 13.73 -20.86 -17.49
N LEU A 772 13.58 -19.60 -17.09
CA LEU A 772 12.72 -19.18 -16.00
C LEU A 772 11.37 -18.74 -16.58
N ARG A 773 10.27 -19.32 -16.08
CA ARG A 773 8.91 -19.01 -16.54
C ARG A 773 7.94 -18.97 -15.37
N SER A 774 7.31 -17.83 -15.17
CA SER A 774 6.02 -17.76 -14.48
C SER A 774 4.87 -17.86 -15.49
N SER A 775 3.70 -18.36 -15.05
CA SER A 775 2.55 -18.61 -15.94
C SER A 775 1.37 -17.66 -15.72
N LEU A 776 1.28 -17.03 -14.55
CA LEU A 776 0.25 -16.05 -14.19
C LEU A 776 0.84 -14.77 -13.59
N GLU A 777 2.14 -14.77 -13.27
CA GLU A 777 2.82 -13.75 -12.46
C GLU A 777 4.14 -13.32 -13.10
N LYS A 778 4.88 -12.44 -12.40
CA LYS A 778 6.22 -11.97 -12.78
C LYS A 778 7.34 -12.99 -12.51
N VAL A 779 8.47 -12.82 -13.21
CA VAL A 779 9.80 -13.32 -12.79
C VAL A 779 10.58 -12.11 -12.30
N ILE A 780 11.20 -12.21 -11.13
CA ILE A 780 11.96 -11.11 -10.49
C ILE A 780 13.44 -11.49 -10.51
N LEU A 781 14.29 -10.52 -10.85
CA LEU A 781 15.73 -10.56 -10.59
C LEU A 781 16.03 -9.40 -9.67
N ASP A 782 16.46 -9.69 -8.45
CA ASP A 782 16.70 -8.72 -7.38
C ASP A 782 17.98 -9.10 -6.64
N ALA A 783 18.79 -8.10 -6.28
CA ALA A 783 20.09 -8.26 -5.64
C ALA A 783 20.51 -6.94 -5.00
N TYR A 784 20.95 -6.99 -3.74
CA TYR A 784 21.37 -5.82 -2.94
C TYR A 784 22.49 -4.97 -3.58
N ASP A 785 23.35 -5.59 -4.40
CA ASP A 785 24.54 -4.96 -4.98
C ASP A 785 24.42 -4.80 -6.50
N HIS A 786 24.47 -5.91 -7.26
CA HIS A 786 24.33 -5.87 -8.73
C HIS A 786 23.57 -7.09 -9.29
N ALA A 787 22.54 -6.84 -10.11
CA ALA A 787 21.86 -7.87 -10.90
C ALA A 787 22.41 -7.93 -12.35
N TYR A 788 23.32 -8.87 -12.63
CA TYR A 788 23.94 -9.01 -13.95
C TYR A 788 23.13 -9.86 -14.92
N ILE A 789 22.78 -9.31 -16.09
CA ILE A 789 22.37 -10.07 -17.28
C ILE A 789 23.49 -9.95 -18.32
N LYS A 790 24.28 -11.01 -18.49
CA LYS A 790 25.47 -11.03 -19.36
C LYS A 790 25.52 -12.26 -20.26
N SER A 791 26.20 -12.11 -21.40
CA SER A 791 26.47 -13.18 -22.35
C SER A 791 27.94 -13.11 -22.77
N ASN A 792 28.62 -14.25 -22.81
CA ASN A 792 30.08 -14.32 -23.02
C ASN A 792 30.51 -14.14 -24.48
N GLN A 793 29.60 -14.29 -25.45
CA GLN A 793 29.92 -14.32 -26.89
C GLN A 793 28.92 -13.59 -27.80
N GLN A 794 27.69 -13.35 -27.33
CA GLN A 794 26.58 -12.86 -28.15
C GLN A 794 25.87 -11.68 -27.47
N GLN A 795 25.10 -10.90 -28.22
CA GLN A 795 24.26 -9.82 -27.66
C GLN A 795 23.22 -10.33 -26.66
N VAL A 796 22.90 -9.53 -25.64
CA VAL A 796 21.77 -9.80 -24.74
C VAL A 796 20.48 -9.39 -25.45
N ARG A 797 19.43 -10.22 -25.38
CA ARG A 797 18.18 -10.05 -26.14
C ARG A 797 16.97 -10.07 -25.21
N ILE A 798 16.01 -9.17 -25.47
CA ILE A 798 14.71 -9.13 -24.80
C ILE A 798 13.63 -9.08 -25.88
N GLN A 799 12.70 -10.04 -25.84
CA GLN A 799 11.67 -10.22 -26.86
C GLN A 799 10.32 -10.59 -26.22
N PRO A 800 9.21 -9.90 -26.56
CA PRO A 800 7.88 -10.27 -26.11
C PRO A 800 7.35 -11.50 -26.86
N ARG A 801 6.82 -12.50 -26.14
CA ARG A 801 6.33 -13.78 -26.70
C ARG A 801 4.95 -13.69 -27.40
N ASN A 802 4.52 -12.50 -27.79
CA ASN A 802 3.18 -12.26 -28.33
C ASN A 802 3.03 -12.82 -29.76
N HIS A 803 1.82 -13.22 -30.15
CA HIS A 803 1.49 -13.65 -31.53
C HIS A 803 1.40 -12.47 -32.52
N VAL A 804 2.35 -11.53 -32.44
CA VAL A 804 2.44 -10.41 -33.39
C VAL A 804 3.27 -10.87 -34.60
N THR A 805 2.84 -10.52 -35.80
CA THR A 805 3.64 -10.76 -37.01
C THR A 805 4.90 -9.90 -37.01
N GLY A 806 6.06 -10.53 -37.19
CA GLY A 806 7.37 -9.89 -37.22
C GLY A 806 8.22 -10.28 -36.01
N ASN A 807 9.52 -10.45 -36.24
CA ASN A 807 10.49 -10.62 -35.15
C ASN A 807 10.77 -9.22 -34.56
N ASN A 808 10.45 -9.02 -33.28
CA ASN A 808 10.51 -7.72 -32.60
C ASN A 808 11.39 -7.85 -31.36
N THR A 809 12.71 -7.80 -31.54
CA THR A 809 13.70 -8.00 -30.47
C THR A 809 14.39 -6.68 -30.13
N PHE A 810 14.53 -6.41 -28.83
CA PHE A 810 15.53 -5.47 -28.32
C PHE A 810 16.85 -6.20 -28.13
N ALA A 811 17.94 -5.65 -28.67
CA ALA A 811 19.28 -6.22 -28.53
C ALA A 811 20.23 -5.19 -27.91
N PHE A 812 20.93 -5.64 -26.86
CA PHE A 812 21.94 -4.88 -26.14
C PHE A 812 23.31 -5.44 -26.53
N HIS A 813 24.15 -4.59 -27.10
CA HIS A 813 25.46 -5.00 -27.60
C HIS A 813 26.49 -3.87 -27.44
N VAL A 814 27.74 -4.15 -27.77
CA VAL A 814 28.83 -3.18 -27.86
C VAL A 814 29.26 -3.13 -29.32
N VAL A 815 29.46 -1.95 -29.89
CA VAL A 815 29.84 -1.84 -31.31
C VAL A 815 31.19 -2.53 -31.54
N ASP A 816 31.21 -3.52 -32.44
CA ASP A 816 32.44 -4.21 -32.81
C ASP A 816 33.40 -3.23 -33.50
N ASN A 817 34.51 -2.95 -32.81
CA ASN A 817 35.51 -1.99 -33.24
C ASN A 817 36.87 -2.36 -32.64
N ASN A 818 37.92 -2.26 -33.46
CA ASN A 818 39.30 -2.52 -33.06
C ASN A 818 39.84 -1.46 -32.07
N ASP A 819 39.24 -0.27 -32.02
CA ASP A 819 39.56 0.75 -31.03
C ASP A 819 38.65 0.61 -29.80
N ALA A 820 39.26 0.24 -28.66
CA ALA A 820 38.57 0.08 -27.40
C ALA A 820 37.88 1.35 -26.89
N SER A 821 38.27 2.56 -27.35
CA SER A 821 37.62 3.83 -27.02
C SER A 821 36.32 4.09 -27.83
N LEU A 822 36.14 3.38 -28.95
CA LEU A 822 34.99 3.50 -29.87
C LEU A 822 33.98 2.34 -29.75
N GLN A 823 34.28 1.35 -28.91
CA GLN A 823 33.39 0.25 -28.51
C GLN A 823 32.28 0.76 -27.57
N ASP A 824 31.38 1.58 -28.12
CA ASP A 824 30.24 2.17 -27.42
C ASP A 824 29.12 1.14 -27.16
N GLY A 825 28.31 1.37 -26.12
CA GLY A 825 27.10 0.59 -25.89
C GLY A 825 26.00 0.96 -26.89
N VAL A 826 25.30 -0.05 -27.41
CA VAL A 826 24.18 0.13 -28.35
C VAL A 826 22.94 -0.63 -27.89
N LEU A 827 21.80 0.06 -27.99
CA LEU A 827 20.46 -0.50 -27.87
C LEU A 827 19.82 -0.49 -29.26
N PHE A 828 19.60 -1.67 -29.82
CA PHE A 828 18.93 -1.86 -31.11
C PHE A 828 17.50 -2.38 -30.94
N PHE A 829 16.65 -2.06 -31.91
CA PHE A 829 15.33 -2.65 -32.07
C PHE A 829 15.11 -3.09 -33.53
N GLY A 830 14.52 -4.28 -33.72
CA GLY A 830 14.18 -4.79 -35.05
C GLY A 830 14.06 -6.32 -35.13
N SER A 831 14.21 -6.84 -36.36
CA SER A 831 14.03 -8.26 -36.70
C SER A 831 15.36 -8.99 -36.87
N GLU A 832 15.54 -10.08 -36.11
CA GLU A 832 16.76 -10.92 -36.14
C GLU A 832 16.94 -11.68 -37.46
N ASN A 833 15.89 -11.75 -38.30
CA ASN A 833 15.96 -12.37 -39.64
C ASN A 833 16.55 -11.41 -40.70
N ASN A 834 16.70 -10.13 -40.37
CA ASN A 834 17.34 -9.14 -41.24
C ASN A 834 18.82 -9.05 -40.88
N SER A 835 19.69 -8.82 -41.87
CA SER A 835 21.14 -8.67 -41.65
C SER A 835 21.53 -7.38 -40.89
N LYS A 836 20.56 -6.50 -40.60
CA LYS A 836 20.71 -5.23 -39.88
C LYS A 836 19.47 -4.97 -39.03
N TRP A 837 19.66 -4.21 -37.94
CA TRP A 837 18.55 -3.71 -37.13
C TRP A 837 17.77 -2.61 -37.84
N SER A 838 16.64 -2.17 -37.28
CA SER A 838 15.82 -1.12 -37.89
C SER A 838 16.17 0.27 -37.37
N SER A 839 16.50 0.38 -36.08
CA SER A 839 16.83 1.64 -35.41
C SER A 839 17.73 1.36 -34.20
N GLY A 840 18.61 2.31 -33.86
CA GLY A 840 19.47 2.20 -32.68
C GLY A 840 19.68 3.50 -31.92
N LEU A 841 20.02 3.33 -30.64
CA LEU A 841 20.58 4.36 -29.77
C LEU A 841 21.98 3.94 -29.34
N ARG A 842 22.96 4.84 -29.47
CA ARG A 842 24.37 4.58 -29.15
C ARG A 842 24.86 5.52 -28.06
N PHE A 843 25.32 4.94 -26.96
CA PHE A 843 25.79 5.63 -25.77
C PHE A 843 27.31 5.72 -25.82
N SER A 844 27.85 6.94 -25.94
CA SER A 844 29.31 7.11 -25.91
C SER A 844 29.86 6.69 -24.55
N LYS A 845 30.84 5.77 -24.55
CA LYS A 845 31.58 5.44 -23.32
C LYS A 845 32.88 6.25 -23.15
N THR A 846 33.14 7.19 -24.04
CA THR A 846 34.33 8.04 -23.99
C THR A 846 34.19 9.03 -22.83
N LEU A 847 35.17 9.04 -21.92
CA LEU A 847 35.21 9.96 -20.77
C LEU A 847 34.91 11.40 -21.21
N ASN A 848 34.00 12.06 -20.49
CA ASN A 848 33.54 13.44 -20.71
C ASN A 848 32.81 13.71 -22.04
N SER A 849 32.50 12.70 -22.86
CA SER A 849 31.74 12.93 -24.10
C SER A 849 30.25 13.16 -23.81
N ASN A 850 29.67 12.48 -22.80
CA ASN A 850 28.27 12.58 -22.38
C ASN A 850 27.25 12.62 -23.55
N THR A 851 27.54 11.90 -24.65
CA THR A 851 26.79 12.01 -25.92
C THR A 851 25.96 10.76 -26.18
N LEU A 852 24.67 10.97 -26.45
CA LEU A 852 23.75 9.99 -27.01
C LEU A 852 23.59 10.24 -28.52
N TYR A 853 23.84 9.22 -29.34
CA TYR A 853 23.62 9.29 -30.78
C TYR A 853 22.38 8.48 -31.18
N VAL A 854 21.55 9.06 -32.05
CA VAL A 854 20.56 8.30 -32.82
C VAL A 854 21.28 7.65 -34.01
N THR A 855 21.06 6.36 -34.23
CA THR A 855 21.80 5.58 -35.23
C THR A 855 20.90 4.83 -36.19
N ASP A 856 21.49 4.41 -37.30
CA ASP A 856 20.94 3.37 -38.17
C ASP A 856 21.01 1.98 -37.50
N GLY A 857 20.66 0.96 -38.28
CA GLY A 857 20.68 -0.45 -37.88
C GLY A 857 22.06 -1.09 -37.69
N ASP A 858 23.15 -0.37 -37.98
CA ASP A 858 24.53 -0.81 -37.77
C ASP A 858 25.19 -0.09 -36.57
N GLY A 859 24.50 0.90 -35.97
CA GLY A 859 25.05 1.68 -34.86
C GLY A 859 25.93 2.86 -35.30
N VAL A 860 25.80 3.34 -36.54
CA VAL A 860 26.58 4.48 -37.04
C VAL A 860 26.11 5.78 -36.37
N ARG A 861 27.05 6.50 -35.74
CA ARG A 861 26.79 7.74 -34.99
C ARG A 861 26.15 8.80 -35.91
N GLY A 862 24.95 9.26 -35.58
CA GLY A 862 24.25 10.32 -36.31
C GLY A 862 23.61 9.91 -37.64
N ALA A 863 23.53 8.60 -37.94
CA ALA A 863 22.92 8.08 -39.16
C ALA A 863 21.41 7.78 -39.02
N GLY A 864 20.84 7.93 -37.82
CA GLY A 864 19.41 7.70 -37.55
C GLY A 864 18.59 8.98 -37.46
N ASN A 865 17.27 8.85 -37.64
CA ASN A 865 16.32 9.97 -37.60
C ASN A 865 15.73 10.17 -36.19
N LEU A 866 15.66 11.42 -35.73
CA LEU A 866 14.94 11.80 -34.50
C LEU A 866 13.60 12.46 -34.86
N GLU A 867 12.50 11.75 -34.63
CA GLU A 867 11.15 12.29 -34.81
C GLU A 867 10.50 12.56 -33.43
N VAL A 868 10.20 13.83 -33.15
CA VAL A 868 9.62 14.27 -31.86
C VAL A 868 8.56 15.34 -32.07
N PHE A 869 7.40 15.17 -31.43
CA PHE A 869 6.26 16.09 -31.58
C PHE A 869 6.48 17.43 -30.84
N ASN A 870 7.14 17.40 -29.68
CA ASN A 870 7.46 18.59 -28.88
C ASN A 870 8.86 18.42 -28.25
N LEU A 871 9.90 18.94 -28.90
CA LEU A 871 11.23 19.03 -28.28
C LEU A 871 11.23 20.18 -27.27
N ARG A 872 11.16 19.85 -25.98
CA ARG A 872 11.35 20.80 -24.87
C ARG A 872 12.76 20.66 -24.31
N VAL A 873 13.43 21.79 -24.11
CA VAL A 873 14.76 21.86 -23.47
C VAL A 873 14.60 22.75 -22.23
N ASN A 874 14.79 22.18 -21.04
CA ASN A 874 14.37 22.82 -19.78
C ASN A 874 15.20 24.04 -19.38
N ASN A 875 16.52 23.98 -19.55
CA ASN A 875 17.44 25.06 -19.13
C ASN A 875 17.94 25.85 -20.36
N ARG A 876 18.82 25.24 -21.16
CA ARG A 876 19.41 25.88 -22.35
C ARG A 876 19.76 24.85 -23.40
N MET A 877 19.46 25.13 -24.66
CA MET A 877 20.13 24.46 -25.78
C MET A 877 21.56 25.04 -25.86
N ILE A 878 22.55 24.28 -25.37
CA ILE A 878 23.96 24.69 -25.38
C ILE A 878 24.58 24.19 -26.69
N GLY A 879 24.99 25.12 -27.54
CA GLY A 879 25.46 24.85 -28.91
C GLY A 879 24.61 25.58 -29.94
N GLY A 880 24.79 25.22 -31.21
CA GLY A 880 23.94 25.68 -32.32
C GLY A 880 23.12 24.53 -32.91
N ILE A 881 22.11 24.86 -33.71
CA ILE A 881 21.58 23.93 -34.71
C ILE A 881 22.57 23.96 -35.87
N GLU A 882 23.52 23.03 -35.88
CA GLU A 882 24.54 22.91 -36.92
C GLU A 882 24.15 21.83 -37.93
N ALA A 883 23.95 22.24 -39.19
CA ALA A 883 23.90 21.32 -40.32
C ALA A 883 25.29 21.31 -40.95
N THR A 884 26.08 20.27 -40.66
CA THR A 884 27.51 20.21 -41.04
C THR A 884 27.77 20.10 -42.54
N ASN A 885 26.78 19.65 -43.32
CA ASN A 885 26.90 19.37 -44.76
C ASN A 885 25.84 20.08 -45.64
N ASP A 886 24.87 20.78 -45.04
CA ASP A 886 23.76 21.43 -45.76
C ASP A 886 23.20 22.60 -44.89
N ASN A 887 22.04 23.13 -45.24
CA ASN A 887 21.37 24.22 -44.55
C ASN A 887 20.46 23.70 -43.43
N ALA A 888 20.39 24.43 -42.31
CA ALA A 888 19.38 24.19 -41.29
C ALA A 888 18.03 24.78 -41.73
N PHE A 889 17.09 23.92 -42.15
CA PHE A 889 15.76 24.35 -42.61
C PHE A 889 14.71 24.26 -41.49
N ALA A 890 13.89 25.31 -41.34
CA ALA A 890 12.70 25.31 -40.48
C ALA A 890 11.43 25.36 -41.35
N TYR A 891 10.87 24.19 -41.68
CA TYR A 891 9.63 24.09 -42.47
C TYR A 891 8.40 24.27 -41.57
N VAL A 892 7.56 25.26 -41.87
CA VAL A 892 6.32 25.56 -41.15
C VAL A 892 5.14 25.68 -42.11
N ASN A 893 4.01 25.05 -41.79
CA ASN A 893 2.82 25.05 -42.66
C ASN A 893 1.98 26.34 -42.59
N ASN A 894 2.24 27.23 -41.61
CA ASN A 894 1.44 28.44 -41.38
C ASN A 894 2.31 29.64 -41.02
N ALA A 895 2.94 29.62 -39.84
CA ALA A 895 3.83 30.69 -39.39
C ALA A 895 4.92 30.15 -38.45
N PHE A 896 6.15 30.67 -38.58
CA PHE A 896 7.20 30.51 -37.60
C PHE A 896 7.02 31.59 -36.55
N LYS A 897 6.58 31.22 -35.35
CA LYS A 897 6.30 32.14 -34.24
C LYS A 897 7.36 31.99 -33.17
N ILE A 898 8.00 33.10 -32.80
CA ILE A 898 8.79 33.21 -31.57
C ILE A 898 7.91 33.94 -30.55
N MET A 899 7.69 33.32 -29.39
CA MET A 899 6.73 33.79 -28.37
C MET A 899 7.34 33.62 -26.98
N ASN A 900 6.83 34.37 -26.02
CA ASN A 900 7.12 34.16 -24.62
C ASN A 900 6.47 32.86 -24.11
N LYS A 901 6.95 32.35 -22.97
CA LYS A 901 6.45 31.10 -22.35
C LYS A 901 4.97 31.18 -21.93
N ASP A 902 4.46 32.37 -21.69
CA ASP A 902 3.05 32.67 -21.39
C ASP A 902 2.14 32.69 -22.64
N GLY A 903 2.69 32.47 -23.84
CA GLY A 903 1.97 32.54 -25.11
C GLY A 903 1.77 33.96 -25.65
N SER A 904 2.26 35.00 -24.97
CA SER A 904 2.31 36.34 -25.54
C SER A 904 3.31 36.41 -26.70
N ALA A 905 3.03 37.25 -27.69
CA ALA A 905 4.01 37.53 -28.73
C ALA A 905 5.27 38.14 -28.08
N LEU A 906 6.46 37.70 -28.50
CA LEU A 906 7.68 38.44 -28.19
C LEU A 906 7.53 39.84 -28.76
N ARG A 907 7.75 40.87 -27.93
CA ARG A 907 7.67 42.27 -28.37
C ARG A 907 8.83 42.63 -29.29
N ASP A 908 9.99 42.02 -29.07
CA ASP A 908 11.23 42.36 -29.76
C ASP A 908 11.97 41.11 -30.25
N LEU A 909 12.44 41.16 -31.50
CA LEU A 909 13.48 40.25 -32.01
C LEU A 909 14.84 40.84 -31.64
N GLU A 910 15.30 40.59 -30.41
CA GLU A 910 16.62 41.07 -29.97
C GLU A 910 17.76 40.23 -30.57
N THR A 911 18.23 40.62 -31.75
CA THR A 911 19.46 40.08 -32.34
C THR A 911 20.62 41.05 -32.20
N ARG A 912 21.61 40.74 -31.36
CA ARG A 912 22.93 41.39 -31.44
C ARG A 912 23.69 40.82 -32.63
N ASN A 913 24.17 41.69 -33.52
CA ASN A 913 24.96 41.34 -34.70
C ASN A 913 24.26 40.37 -35.68
N ALA A 914 22.98 40.60 -35.99
CA ALA A 914 22.34 39.91 -37.12
C ALA A 914 23.01 40.29 -38.45
N ILE A 915 23.91 39.44 -38.92
CA ILE A 915 24.47 39.51 -40.28
C ILE A 915 23.46 38.83 -41.22
N MET A 916 22.46 39.60 -41.63
CA MET A 916 21.48 39.19 -42.64
C MET A 916 21.91 39.77 -43.99
N ASN A 917 22.16 38.92 -44.99
CA ASN A 917 22.49 39.40 -46.35
C ASN A 917 21.32 40.16 -46.99
N ASP A 918 20.08 39.79 -46.67
CA ASP A 918 18.86 40.43 -47.13
C ASP A 918 17.82 40.51 -46.00
N VAL A 919 17.07 41.61 -45.95
CA VAL A 919 15.84 41.75 -45.15
C VAL A 919 14.77 42.42 -46.01
N ILE A 920 14.00 41.60 -46.74
CA ILE A 920 13.01 42.07 -47.72
C ILE A 920 11.61 42.02 -47.10
N PHE A 921 11.10 43.18 -46.66
CA PHE A 921 9.71 43.34 -46.24
C PHE A 921 8.86 43.94 -47.37
N GLY A 922 7.73 43.31 -47.70
CA GLY A 922 6.76 43.87 -48.65
C GLY A 922 6.04 45.13 -48.12
N SER A 923 5.96 45.28 -46.78
CA SER A 923 5.47 46.49 -46.11
C SER A 923 5.92 46.51 -44.64
N LEU A 924 6.37 47.66 -44.13
CA LEU A 924 6.43 47.91 -42.69
C LEU A 924 5.12 48.56 -42.26
N ARG A 925 4.37 47.91 -41.37
CA ARG A 925 3.05 48.38 -40.89
C ARG A 925 2.89 48.11 -39.41
N THR A 926 2.23 49.00 -38.70
CA THR A 926 1.68 48.70 -37.35
C THR A 926 0.47 47.79 -37.45
N ALA A 927 0.22 47.01 -36.40
CA ALA A 927 -0.90 46.06 -36.35
C ALA A 927 -2.23 46.76 -36.04
N ASP A 928 -2.21 47.75 -35.13
CA ASP A 928 -3.41 48.41 -34.62
C ASP A 928 -3.50 49.87 -35.08
N THR A 929 -4.74 50.32 -35.32
CA THR A 929 -5.08 51.65 -35.86
C THR A 929 -4.69 52.84 -34.97
N GLU A 930 -4.28 52.59 -33.72
CA GLU A 930 -3.91 53.61 -32.74
C GLU A 930 -2.39 53.71 -32.50
N THR A 931 -1.58 52.90 -33.19
CA THR A 931 -0.14 52.76 -32.91
C THR A 931 0.75 53.39 -34.00
N ASN A 932 1.77 54.12 -33.56
CA ASN A 932 2.75 54.77 -34.43
C ASN A 932 3.95 53.86 -34.73
N THR A 933 4.47 53.88 -35.96
CA THR A 933 5.80 53.34 -36.26
C THR A 933 6.88 54.33 -35.85
N TYR A 934 7.77 53.93 -34.93
CA TYR A 934 8.94 54.71 -34.56
C TYR A 934 10.18 54.18 -35.28
N ILE A 935 10.94 55.05 -35.95
CA ILE A 935 12.26 54.74 -36.51
C ILE A 935 13.28 55.56 -35.73
N GLY A 936 13.97 54.90 -34.79
CA GLY A 936 15.03 55.51 -34.01
C GLY A 936 16.33 55.56 -34.80
N VAL A 937 17.00 56.72 -34.81
CA VAL A 937 18.40 56.85 -35.23
C VAL A 937 19.24 57.31 -34.05
N GLY A 938 20.50 56.88 -33.99
CA GLY A 938 21.45 57.27 -32.96
C GLY A 938 21.97 58.70 -33.17
N SER A 939 23.28 58.91 -32.99
CA SER A 939 23.94 60.23 -33.07
C SER A 939 23.95 60.90 -34.46
N HIS A 940 23.17 60.41 -35.42
CA HIS A 940 23.20 60.80 -36.84
C HIS A 940 21.75 60.94 -37.38
N GLU A 941 21.53 60.68 -38.66
CA GLU A 941 20.26 60.94 -39.36
C GLU A 941 19.68 59.67 -40.02
N LEU A 942 18.39 59.71 -40.37
CA LEU A 942 17.73 58.67 -41.18
C LEU A 942 17.97 58.94 -42.67
N ARG A 943 18.77 58.09 -43.32
CA ARG A 943 19.09 58.20 -44.76
C ARG A 943 18.24 57.24 -45.58
N ILE A 944 17.55 57.75 -46.60
CA ILE A 944 16.86 56.94 -47.60
C ILE A 944 17.69 56.96 -48.88
N THR A 945 18.18 55.79 -49.30
CA THR A 945 19.16 55.65 -50.38
C THR A 945 18.77 54.52 -51.33
N ASN A 946 19.51 54.38 -52.44
CA ASN A 946 19.45 53.19 -53.28
C ASN A 946 20.28 52.02 -52.69
N ASN A 947 20.09 50.82 -53.24
CA ASN A 947 20.76 49.60 -52.79
C ASN A 947 22.26 49.52 -53.17
N GLN A 948 22.88 50.58 -53.73
CA GLN A 948 24.28 50.52 -54.19
C GLN A 948 25.30 50.35 -53.05
N PHE A 949 24.87 50.58 -51.80
CA PHE A 949 25.64 50.23 -50.59
C PHE A 949 26.02 48.74 -50.52
N PHE A 950 25.20 47.85 -51.10
CA PHE A 950 25.41 46.38 -51.10
C PHE A 950 26.60 45.95 -51.98
N ASN A 951 26.95 46.72 -53.01
CA ASN A 951 28.01 46.39 -53.98
C ASN A 951 29.28 47.26 -53.79
N SER A 952 29.51 47.79 -52.58
CA SER A 952 30.62 48.74 -52.30
C SER A 952 30.61 50.00 -53.20
N GLY A 953 29.43 50.38 -53.71
CA GLY A 953 29.26 51.53 -54.60
C GLY A 953 28.97 52.83 -53.85
N ASN A 954 29.12 53.96 -54.55
CA ASN A 954 28.73 55.26 -54.02
C ASN A 954 27.22 55.28 -53.72
N THR A 955 26.89 55.75 -52.53
CA THR A 955 25.51 55.79 -52.03
C THR A 955 24.76 56.96 -52.63
N VAL A 956 23.56 56.70 -53.17
CA VAL A 956 22.72 57.77 -53.73
C VAL A 956 21.42 57.91 -52.96
N TYR A 957 21.12 59.14 -52.53
CA TYR A 957 19.87 59.46 -51.84
C TYR A 957 18.62 59.27 -52.73
N ARG A 958 17.48 59.06 -52.09
CA ARG A 958 16.19 58.85 -52.74
C ARG A 958 15.10 59.71 -52.11
N ALA A 959 14.23 60.27 -52.93
CA ALA A 959 13.13 61.11 -52.49
C ALA A 959 12.08 60.31 -51.71
N ILE A 960 11.60 60.88 -50.61
CA ILE A 960 10.48 60.36 -49.82
C ILE A 960 9.21 61.15 -50.16
N ARG A 961 8.08 60.46 -50.30
CA ARG A 961 6.75 61.08 -50.47
C ARG A 961 5.95 60.86 -49.19
N ALA A 962 5.44 61.94 -48.60
CA ALA A 962 4.57 61.93 -47.43
C ALA A 962 3.38 62.86 -47.64
N ALA A 963 2.26 62.61 -46.95
CA ALA A 963 1.09 63.49 -47.03
C ALA A 963 1.34 64.87 -46.39
N ALA A 964 2.17 64.93 -45.33
CA ALA A 964 2.66 66.16 -44.71
C ALA A 964 3.95 65.91 -43.92
N PHE A 965 4.78 66.95 -43.74
CA PHE A 965 5.91 66.96 -42.81
C PHE A 965 5.63 67.98 -41.69
N ASN A 966 5.06 67.51 -40.59
CA ASN A 966 4.65 68.36 -39.47
C ASN A 966 5.84 68.60 -38.50
N GLN A 967 6.39 69.81 -38.46
CA GLN A 967 7.41 70.18 -37.47
C GLN A 967 6.77 70.57 -36.13
N GLY A 968 7.20 69.93 -35.04
CA GLY A 968 6.74 70.24 -33.69
C GLY A 968 7.14 71.65 -33.24
N SER A 969 6.16 72.51 -32.93
CA SER A 969 6.39 73.89 -32.49
C SER A 969 5.57 74.20 -31.23
N SER A 970 6.04 73.74 -30.08
CA SER A 970 5.41 73.93 -28.76
C SER A 970 6.40 74.53 -27.76
N ARG A 971 5.89 75.30 -26.78
CA ARG A 971 6.67 75.77 -25.62
C ARG A 971 7.16 74.60 -24.74
N GLN A 972 6.52 73.43 -24.80
CA GLN A 972 7.00 72.21 -24.15
C GLN A 972 8.41 71.79 -24.62
N TYR A 973 8.77 72.11 -25.86
CA TYR A 973 10.05 71.72 -26.48
C TYR A 973 10.96 72.94 -26.78
N LYS A 974 10.60 74.15 -26.32
CA LYS A 974 11.28 75.41 -26.68
C LYS A 974 11.45 76.35 -25.49
N THR A 975 12.68 76.74 -25.22
CA THR A 975 13.07 77.74 -24.21
C THR A 975 13.69 78.99 -24.84
N ASN A 976 14.03 80.01 -24.06
CA ASN A 976 14.68 81.27 -24.49
C ASN A 976 13.97 82.00 -25.65
N ILE A 977 12.63 82.04 -25.61
CA ILE A 977 11.81 82.61 -26.69
C ILE A 977 11.78 84.14 -26.58
N ILE A 978 12.63 84.81 -27.37
CA ILE A 978 12.71 86.28 -27.51
C ILE A 978 12.28 86.74 -28.91
N PRO A 979 11.82 87.99 -29.09
CA PRO A 979 11.51 88.54 -30.42
C PRO A 979 12.74 88.60 -31.33
N LEU A 980 12.56 88.27 -32.62
CA LEU A 980 13.63 88.32 -33.62
C LEU A 980 14.05 89.77 -33.90
N THR A 981 15.30 90.09 -33.55
CA THR A 981 15.93 91.42 -33.73
C THR A 981 16.48 91.67 -35.13
N ASP A 982 16.79 90.61 -35.88
CA ASP A 982 17.31 90.71 -37.24
C ASP A 982 16.31 91.40 -38.18
N VAL A 983 16.85 92.17 -39.13
CA VAL A 983 16.10 92.77 -40.24
C VAL A 983 15.86 91.68 -41.27
N GLY A 984 14.62 91.17 -41.35
CA GLY A 984 14.27 90.07 -42.25
C GLY A 984 14.55 90.42 -43.72
N LEU A 985 14.31 91.66 -44.12
CA LEU A 985 14.60 92.17 -45.45
C LEU A 985 16.09 92.08 -45.84
N GLU A 986 17.01 92.24 -44.89
CA GLU A 986 18.45 92.13 -45.17
C GLU A 986 18.83 90.66 -45.33
N VAL A 987 18.37 89.80 -44.41
CA VAL A 987 18.60 88.34 -44.49
C VAL A 987 18.09 87.77 -45.81
N ILE A 988 16.89 88.15 -46.27
CA ILE A 988 16.34 87.67 -47.56
C ILE A 988 17.06 88.27 -48.78
N ARG A 989 17.60 89.50 -48.70
CA ARG A 989 18.41 90.10 -49.77
C ARG A 989 19.80 89.46 -49.90
N GLU A 990 20.35 88.94 -48.81
CA GLU A 990 21.61 88.20 -48.79
C GLU A 990 21.47 86.78 -49.40
N LEU A 991 20.25 86.23 -49.50
CA LEU A 991 20.02 84.92 -50.09
C LEU A 991 20.26 84.92 -51.61
N ARG A 992 21.20 84.09 -52.05
CA ARG A 992 21.49 83.88 -53.46
C ARG A 992 20.69 82.69 -54.00
N ILE A 993 19.63 82.98 -54.74
CA ILE A 993 18.93 81.97 -55.55
C ILE A 993 19.81 81.61 -56.74
N VAL A 994 20.03 80.32 -56.96
CA VAL A 994 20.81 79.78 -58.08
C VAL A 994 20.07 78.65 -58.78
N GLU A 995 20.41 78.46 -60.06
CA GLU A 995 20.07 77.27 -60.83
C GLU A 995 21.21 76.25 -60.67
N TYR A 996 20.88 74.97 -60.49
CA TYR A 996 21.85 73.89 -60.35
C TYR A 996 21.28 72.55 -60.81
N ASP A 997 22.12 71.72 -61.42
CA ASP A 997 21.79 70.34 -61.72
C ASP A 997 22.25 69.43 -60.58
N LEU A 998 21.50 68.36 -60.30
CA LEU A 998 21.94 67.34 -59.36
C LEU A 998 23.08 66.53 -59.99
N LYS A 999 24.17 66.33 -59.23
CA LYS A 999 25.32 65.51 -59.69
C LYS A 999 24.88 64.10 -60.12
N ASP A 1000 23.92 63.52 -59.41
CA ASP A 1000 23.31 62.22 -59.69
C ASP A 1000 22.48 62.19 -61.00
N ASP A 1001 21.90 63.32 -61.42
CA ASP A 1001 21.19 63.44 -62.69
C ASP A 1001 22.19 63.57 -63.85
N ILE A 1002 23.24 64.39 -63.69
CA ILE A 1002 24.37 64.46 -64.63
C ILE A 1002 25.02 63.07 -64.82
N GLU A 1003 25.30 62.35 -63.74
CA GLU A 1003 25.85 60.98 -63.77
C GLU A 1003 24.91 59.96 -64.45
N ARG A 1004 23.60 60.26 -64.54
CA ARG A 1004 22.59 59.47 -65.27
C ARG A 1004 22.30 59.96 -66.68
N ASN A 1005 22.99 60.99 -67.17
CA ASN A 1005 22.70 61.68 -68.44
C ASN A 1005 21.29 62.32 -68.50
N ILE A 1006 20.77 62.77 -67.35
CA ILE A 1006 19.55 63.56 -67.23
C ILE A 1006 19.97 65.04 -67.16
N PHE A 1007 19.65 65.80 -68.22
CA PHE A 1007 20.08 67.20 -68.40
C PHE A 1007 18.91 68.18 -68.53
N ASP A 1008 17.68 67.70 -68.42
CA ASP A 1008 16.43 68.46 -68.51
C ASP A 1008 15.77 68.71 -67.14
N ASN A 1009 16.45 68.35 -66.05
CA ASN A 1009 15.96 68.44 -64.68
C ASN A 1009 16.75 69.47 -63.82
N THR A 1010 17.05 70.65 -64.38
CA THR A 1010 17.71 71.74 -63.64
C THR A 1010 16.83 72.21 -62.48
N GLN A 1011 17.41 72.24 -61.28
CA GLN A 1011 16.74 72.68 -60.06
C GLN A 1011 16.98 74.18 -59.83
N VAL A 1012 16.07 74.83 -59.11
CA VAL A 1012 16.20 76.23 -58.67
C VAL A 1012 16.07 76.28 -57.15
N GLY A 1013 17.05 76.89 -56.47
CA GLY A 1013 17.05 76.90 -55.01
C GLY A 1013 18.17 77.71 -54.38
N LEU A 1014 18.46 77.38 -53.13
CA LEU A 1014 19.51 77.99 -52.31
C LEU A 1014 20.57 76.94 -51.99
N ILE A 1015 21.85 77.32 -52.08
CA ILE A 1015 22.96 76.51 -51.59
C ILE A 1015 23.12 76.79 -50.09
N ALA A 1016 23.27 75.73 -49.28
CA ALA A 1016 23.24 75.83 -47.83
C ALA A 1016 24.51 76.48 -47.27
N GLU A 1017 25.66 76.23 -47.88
CA GLU A 1017 26.95 76.87 -47.60
C GLU A 1017 26.93 78.38 -47.90
N ASP A 1018 26.21 78.79 -48.95
CA ASP A 1018 26.03 80.21 -49.32
C ASP A 1018 24.97 80.93 -48.48
N SER A 1019 24.13 80.20 -47.73
CA SER A 1019 22.93 80.73 -47.06
C SER A 1019 22.88 80.51 -45.52
N PRO A 1020 24.00 80.68 -44.77
CA PRO A 1020 24.15 80.12 -43.41
C PRO A 1020 23.08 80.55 -42.39
N LYS A 1021 22.49 81.75 -42.52
CA LYS A 1021 21.40 82.21 -41.63
C LYS A 1021 20.14 81.35 -41.71
N VAL A 1022 19.88 80.69 -42.85
CA VAL A 1022 18.72 79.82 -43.07
C VAL A 1022 19.07 78.33 -43.17
N SER A 1023 20.34 77.95 -43.05
CA SER A 1023 20.81 76.56 -43.18
C SER A 1023 20.70 75.74 -41.89
N THR A 1024 20.90 74.43 -42.01
CA THR A 1024 21.22 73.50 -40.92
C THR A 1024 22.62 73.79 -40.35
N SER A 1025 22.93 73.29 -39.15
CA SER A 1025 24.18 73.60 -38.44
C SER A 1025 25.45 73.00 -39.06
N ASP A 1026 25.30 71.98 -39.90
CA ASP A 1026 26.35 71.38 -40.72
C ASP A 1026 26.54 72.10 -42.08
N ASN A 1027 25.68 73.07 -42.41
CA ASN A 1027 25.57 73.75 -43.71
C ASN A 1027 25.32 72.82 -44.91
N LEU A 1028 24.78 71.61 -44.71
CA LEU A 1028 24.49 70.66 -45.79
C LEU A 1028 23.05 70.72 -46.31
N ALA A 1029 22.15 71.42 -45.62
CA ALA A 1029 20.75 71.58 -46.02
C ALA A 1029 20.15 72.95 -45.65
N ILE A 1030 19.10 73.36 -46.35
CA ILE A 1030 18.31 74.54 -46.02
C ILE A 1030 17.26 74.20 -44.95
N ASN A 1031 17.28 74.92 -43.82
CA ASN A 1031 16.23 74.80 -42.82
C ASN A 1031 15.00 75.60 -43.26
N MET A 1032 14.04 74.91 -43.87
CA MET A 1032 12.81 75.49 -44.40
C MET A 1032 11.99 76.27 -43.34
N TYR A 1033 12.07 75.91 -42.06
CA TYR A 1033 11.38 76.63 -40.99
C TYR A 1033 12.05 77.98 -40.69
N LYS A 1034 13.40 78.06 -40.67
CA LYS A 1034 14.13 79.33 -40.60
C LYS A 1034 13.80 80.21 -41.79
N LEU A 1035 13.92 79.68 -43.02
CA LEU A 1035 13.66 80.42 -44.26
C LEU A 1035 12.24 81.00 -44.28
N SER A 1036 11.22 80.19 -43.97
CA SER A 1036 9.83 80.65 -43.88
C SER A 1036 9.63 81.74 -42.82
N SER A 1037 10.33 81.64 -41.68
CA SER A 1037 10.26 82.64 -40.61
C SER A 1037 10.88 83.98 -41.03
N TYR A 1038 12.05 83.97 -41.68
CA TYR A 1038 12.67 85.18 -42.22
C TYR A 1038 11.88 85.80 -43.38
N ASN A 1039 11.30 84.98 -44.27
CA ASN A 1039 10.38 85.46 -45.30
C ASN A 1039 9.17 86.18 -44.69
N THR A 1040 8.57 85.60 -43.64
CA THR A 1040 7.44 86.22 -42.92
C THR A 1040 7.84 87.56 -42.29
N LYS A 1041 9.02 87.63 -41.66
CA LYS A 1041 9.59 88.87 -41.10
C LYS A 1041 9.84 89.93 -42.18
N ALA A 1042 10.43 89.55 -43.31
CA ALA A 1042 10.69 90.46 -44.44
C ALA A 1042 9.39 91.03 -45.04
N ILE A 1043 8.33 90.21 -45.12
CA ILE A 1043 7.00 90.65 -45.57
C ILE A 1043 6.41 91.69 -44.58
N GLN A 1044 6.49 91.46 -43.27
CA GLN A 1044 6.05 92.43 -42.25
C GLN A 1044 6.81 93.76 -42.32
N GLU A 1045 8.10 93.72 -42.65
CA GLU A 1045 8.92 94.93 -42.82
C GLU A 1045 8.63 95.66 -44.13
N LEU A 1046 8.32 94.93 -45.21
CA LEU A 1046 7.88 95.50 -46.50
C LEU A 1046 6.54 96.22 -46.37
N ASP A 1047 5.56 95.58 -45.72
CA ASP A 1047 4.22 96.15 -45.47
C ASP A 1047 4.31 97.48 -44.71
N LYS A 1048 5.14 97.53 -43.66
CA LYS A 1048 5.43 98.76 -42.92
C LYS A 1048 6.10 99.84 -43.79
N LYS A 1049 7.05 99.47 -44.65
CA LYS A 1049 7.70 100.42 -45.58
C LYS A 1049 6.72 100.94 -46.65
N MET A 1050 5.84 100.10 -47.18
CA MET A 1050 4.78 100.51 -48.12
C MET A 1050 3.78 101.48 -47.47
N THR A 1051 3.38 101.20 -46.23
CA THR A 1051 2.47 102.07 -45.45
C THR A 1051 3.09 103.45 -45.26
N ASN A 1052 4.33 103.52 -44.75
CA ASN A 1052 5.04 104.80 -44.57
C ASN A 1052 5.20 105.58 -45.90
N ALA A 1053 5.51 104.90 -47.00
CA ALA A 1053 5.65 105.54 -48.32
C ALA A 1053 4.31 106.07 -48.85
N ALA A 1054 3.18 105.42 -48.53
CA ALA A 1054 1.85 105.90 -48.90
C ALA A 1054 1.48 107.19 -48.13
N GLU A 1055 1.80 107.25 -46.83
CA GLU A 1055 1.62 108.46 -46.00
C GLU A 1055 2.46 109.65 -46.53
N GLU A 1056 3.71 109.40 -46.91
CA GLU A 1056 4.62 110.42 -47.45
C GLU A 1056 4.12 110.97 -48.81
N ILE A 1057 3.55 110.10 -49.66
CA ILE A 1057 2.91 110.49 -50.93
C ILE A 1057 1.63 111.32 -50.70
N GLU A 1058 0.82 111.04 -49.67
CA GLU A 1058 -0.31 111.92 -49.31
C GLU A 1058 0.17 113.31 -48.88
N TRP A 1059 1.20 113.37 -48.04
CA TRP A 1059 1.74 114.65 -47.57
C TRP A 1059 2.25 115.52 -48.73
N ILE A 1060 2.98 114.94 -49.68
CA ILE A 1060 3.48 115.63 -50.88
C ILE A 1060 2.32 116.12 -51.77
N LYS A 1061 1.20 115.39 -51.86
CA LYS A 1061 0.00 115.85 -52.60
C LYS A 1061 -0.62 117.09 -51.96
N ILE A 1062 -0.75 117.11 -50.63
CA ILE A 1062 -1.28 118.25 -49.86
C ILE A 1062 -0.40 119.49 -50.07
N GLU A 1063 0.93 119.34 -49.98
CA GLU A 1063 1.87 120.44 -50.18
C GLU A 1063 1.82 120.99 -51.62
N ASN A 1064 1.73 120.11 -52.64
CA ASN A 1064 1.52 120.53 -54.03
C ASN A 1064 0.23 121.34 -54.22
N GLN A 1065 -0.85 120.96 -53.52
CA GLN A 1065 -2.14 121.63 -53.60
C GLN A 1065 -2.08 123.04 -52.97
N TYR A 1066 -1.37 123.18 -51.86
CA TYR A 1066 -1.08 124.47 -51.22
C TYR A 1066 -0.20 125.39 -52.09
N LEU A 1067 0.87 124.85 -52.70
CA LEU A 1067 1.73 125.59 -53.63
C LEU A 1067 0.96 126.09 -54.86
N ARG A 1068 0.05 125.28 -55.41
CA ARG A 1068 -0.84 125.70 -56.52
C ARG A 1068 -1.80 126.83 -56.15
N GLN A 1069 -2.35 126.84 -54.92
CA GLN A 1069 -3.13 127.98 -54.43
C GLN A 1069 -2.27 129.24 -54.29
N LYS A 1070 -1.02 129.10 -53.85
CA LYS A 1070 -0.08 130.21 -53.65
C LYS A 1070 0.39 130.83 -54.96
N ILE A 1071 0.56 130.02 -56.02
CA ILE A 1071 0.81 130.50 -57.39
C ILE A 1071 -0.38 131.30 -57.90
N LYS A 1072 -1.62 130.79 -57.74
CA LYS A 1072 -2.83 131.50 -58.15
C LYS A 1072 -2.98 132.88 -57.47
N GLN A 1073 -2.66 132.97 -56.16
CA GLN A 1073 -2.63 134.25 -55.43
C GLN A 1073 -1.53 135.23 -55.87
N LEU A 1074 -0.51 134.77 -56.61
CA LEU A 1074 0.51 135.62 -57.21
C LEU A 1074 0.09 136.07 -58.62
N GLU A 1075 -0.52 135.19 -59.40
CA GLU A 1075 -1.12 135.52 -60.70
C GLU A 1075 -2.22 136.59 -60.56
N ASP A 1076 -3.12 136.43 -59.58
CA ASP A 1076 -4.19 137.38 -59.21
C ASP A 1076 -3.65 138.74 -58.66
N LYS A 1077 -2.33 138.91 -58.47
CA LYS A 1077 -1.69 140.19 -58.11
C LYS A 1077 -0.96 140.87 -59.27
N THR A 1078 -0.97 140.26 -60.45
CA THR A 1078 -0.32 140.77 -61.67
C THR A 1078 -1.30 141.14 -62.79
N ALA A 1079 -2.60 141.18 -62.47
CA ALA A 1079 -3.69 141.70 -63.29
C ALA A 1079 -4.37 142.89 -62.58
#